data_AF-A0A7S2QS57-F1
#
_entry.id   AF-A0A7S2QS57-F1
#
_cell.length_a   1.000
_cell.length_b   1.000
_cell.length_c   1.000
_cell.angle_alpha   90.00
_cell.angle_beta   90.00
_cell.angle_gamma   90.00
#
_symmetry.space_group_name_H-M   'P 1'
#
loop_
_entity.id
_entity.type
_entity.pdbx_description
1 polymer ?
#
loop_
_entity_poly.entity_id
_entity_poly.type
_entity_poly.pdbx_seq_one_letter_code
_entity_poly.pdbx_strand_id
1 'polypeptide(L)'
;DIAVDSDNRVLVAEANTGSVRVWEKKDPDGWRRVSMTKGDEKIHHGLCMVVAGLQGAKGCDDATFMSGGGDKRAVIFKTTGERVGELSGHTNAVHSVSTTADGKILTGSWDGITREWSDLKCVHSYPAHKNSAVVLGLKTGEVVTGGGEGDICIYKEHKLVKKYEKAHGHVIRKIVAHPLGFASCANDGSVKVWSNTCECLVSFIAYGEDTRFVYGLCSIPDTNEMVTCDDGSNVKIWTPDGKHVQTIPHPSIVRAVQALPNGDFITAGSDGMARIFTRNQQRVASAQEIQMFEQAAASDMEAMNVEGLPPESELMKPGQKDGQVKIFNVQGKAMVYRWSQDDMKWICVGQAMGQGRGKPKPKKTPLNGKEYDHVTKVFITEEQSVMLGWNVDDDPRDVVDNFAALYSLPEDLKSQVYDFVKPKTDPQAITARKERERRERISQATKHVPNWAKHGFKLFADTSKLGPMRKRLEQTIATTSLNKTAFKMLMANMEKVSMYHSSPFSTEESNLVASMLEWKSNQVLPVLDATRVLMQHAGAVKALTENVKVRKALLDSLGDASASKHQKMLSLRTMANLVARRPRAEMERKYGQAPGDVIQFFTEAVATADKWLSPANDVAVRVSGVVFLSNVICWIGMNKVRSPNLTKAVVEAILPLLKSSDTPQKVLYFALIAVTSAAICDDQAKAFLSSNATEIVISASSSSPTIPSVAEAIEDFKRTFGLA
;
A
#
# COMPACT_ATOMS: atom_id res chain seq x y z
N ASP A 1 -2.37 -7.04 -21.99
CA ASP A 1 -2.80 -8.29 -21.34
C ASP A 1 -2.39 -9.49 -22.19
N ILE A 2 -2.36 -10.70 -21.63
CA ILE A 2 -2.08 -11.94 -22.36
C ILE A 2 -3.09 -13.02 -21.96
N ALA A 3 -3.57 -13.78 -22.94
CA ALA A 3 -4.36 -14.99 -22.74
C ALA A 3 -3.90 -16.11 -23.67
N VAL A 4 -4.49 -17.29 -23.47
CA VAL A 4 -4.31 -18.46 -24.34
C VAL A 4 -5.70 -18.91 -24.79
N ASP A 5 -5.83 -19.32 -26.06
CA ASP A 5 -7.06 -19.94 -26.57
C ASP A 5 -7.06 -21.47 -26.44
N SER A 6 -8.11 -22.11 -26.95
CA SER A 6 -8.29 -23.57 -26.93
C SER A 6 -7.21 -24.35 -27.70
N ASP A 7 -6.65 -23.74 -28.74
CA ASP A 7 -5.61 -24.30 -29.62
C ASP A 7 -4.19 -24.05 -29.05
N ASN A 8 -4.09 -23.55 -27.83
CA ASN A 8 -2.84 -23.10 -27.20
C ASN A 8 -2.16 -21.93 -27.93
N ARG A 9 -2.89 -21.15 -28.72
CA ARG A 9 -2.36 -19.92 -29.31
C ARG A 9 -2.32 -18.82 -28.26
N VAL A 10 -1.26 -18.03 -28.31
CA VAL A 10 -1.05 -16.91 -27.40
C VAL A 10 -1.71 -15.66 -27.98
N LEU A 11 -2.62 -15.08 -27.20
CA LEU A 11 -3.33 -13.85 -27.51
C LEU A 11 -2.67 -12.70 -26.75
N VAL A 12 -2.19 -11.68 -27.44
CA VAL A 12 -1.50 -10.54 -26.83
C VAL A 12 -2.27 -9.26 -27.13
N ALA A 13 -2.79 -8.62 -26.08
CA ALA A 13 -3.40 -7.29 -26.17
C ALA A 13 -2.32 -6.22 -26.17
N GLU A 14 -2.25 -5.46 -27.26
CA GLU A 14 -1.33 -4.34 -27.46
C GLU A 14 -1.99 -3.05 -26.97
N ALA A 15 -1.77 -2.74 -25.70
CA ALA A 15 -2.52 -1.70 -25.00
C ALA A 15 -2.58 -0.38 -25.76
N ASN A 16 -1.44 0.19 -26.17
CA ASN A 16 -1.39 1.53 -26.77
C ASN A 16 -1.86 1.58 -28.22
N THR A 17 -1.84 0.46 -28.95
CA THR A 17 -2.33 0.41 -30.33
C THR A 17 -3.82 0.09 -30.39
N GLY A 18 -4.39 -0.45 -29.31
CA GLY A 18 -5.80 -0.84 -29.27
C GLY A 18 -6.08 -2.10 -30.08
N SER A 19 -5.07 -2.96 -30.29
CA SER A 19 -5.15 -4.15 -31.14
C SER A 19 -4.82 -5.44 -30.37
N VAL A 20 -5.12 -6.59 -30.97
CA VAL A 20 -4.75 -7.91 -30.45
C VAL A 20 -3.94 -8.67 -31.50
N ARG A 21 -2.84 -9.29 -31.08
CA ARG A 21 -2.03 -10.19 -31.90
C ARG A 21 -2.22 -11.64 -31.46
N VAL A 22 -2.34 -12.53 -32.45
CA VAL A 22 -2.47 -13.97 -32.22
C VAL A 22 -1.21 -14.69 -32.71
N TRP A 23 -0.60 -15.45 -31.81
CA TRP A 23 0.64 -16.18 -32.04
C TRP A 23 0.42 -17.68 -31.85
N GLU A 24 0.99 -18.47 -32.74
CA GLU A 24 0.96 -19.93 -32.68
C GLU A 24 2.39 -20.45 -32.73
N LYS A 25 2.63 -21.51 -31.96
CA LYS A 25 3.92 -22.18 -31.96
C LYS A 25 4.12 -22.92 -33.28
N LYS A 26 5.27 -22.73 -33.90
CA LYS A 26 5.75 -23.46 -35.06
C LYS A 26 6.92 -24.33 -34.62
N ASP A 27 6.80 -25.64 -34.72
CA ASP A 27 7.85 -26.56 -34.28
C ASP A 27 9.19 -26.31 -35.01
N PRO A 28 10.34 -26.49 -34.33
CA PRO A 28 10.52 -26.71 -32.88
C PRO A 28 10.62 -25.42 -32.05
N ASP A 29 11.18 -24.35 -32.64
CA ASP A 29 11.63 -23.14 -31.91
C ASP A 29 11.00 -21.83 -32.42
N GLY A 30 10.06 -21.92 -33.37
CA GLY A 30 9.47 -20.75 -34.00
C GLY A 30 8.16 -20.33 -33.34
N TRP A 31 7.91 -19.04 -33.27
CA TRP A 31 6.55 -18.51 -33.12
C TRP A 31 6.16 -17.84 -34.42
N ARG A 32 4.99 -18.20 -34.95
CA ARG A 32 4.41 -17.49 -36.10
C ARG A 32 3.21 -16.69 -35.65
N ARG A 33 3.11 -15.48 -36.19
CA ARG A 33 1.89 -14.69 -36.10
C ARG A 33 0.85 -15.28 -37.04
N VAL A 34 -0.28 -15.74 -36.52
CA VAL A 34 -1.35 -16.39 -37.31
C VAL A 34 -2.31 -15.36 -37.89
N SER A 35 -2.60 -14.30 -37.13
CA SER A 35 -3.49 -13.24 -37.60
C SER A 35 -3.18 -11.89 -36.94
N MET A 36 -3.51 -10.82 -37.67
CA MET A 36 -3.99 -9.56 -37.09
C MET A 36 -5.48 -9.51 -37.37
N THR A 37 -6.28 -8.95 -36.47
CA THR A 37 -7.49 -8.24 -36.93
C THR A 37 -7.04 -7.28 -38.04
N LYS A 38 -7.45 -7.51 -39.28
CA LYS A 38 -6.83 -6.98 -40.53
C LYS A 38 -6.28 -5.54 -40.38
N GLY A 39 -5.01 -5.36 -40.76
CA GLY A 39 -4.24 -4.11 -40.97
C GLY A 39 -4.72 -2.83 -40.30
N ASP A 40 -3.93 -2.27 -39.37
CA ASP A 40 -4.10 -0.91 -38.79
C ASP A 40 -5.48 -0.57 -38.17
N GLU A 41 -6.46 -1.49 -38.18
CA GLU A 41 -7.75 -1.30 -37.54
C GLU A 41 -7.59 -1.44 -36.02
N LYS A 42 -7.57 -0.29 -35.35
CA LYS A 42 -7.77 -0.19 -33.91
C LYS A 42 -9.10 -0.85 -33.54
N ILE A 43 -9.04 -2.02 -32.90
CA ILE A 43 -10.23 -2.70 -32.35
C ILE A 43 -10.91 -1.76 -31.35
N HIS A 44 -10.10 -1.13 -30.51
CA HIS A 44 -10.55 -0.19 -29.50
C HIS A 44 -10.12 1.24 -29.80
N HIS A 45 -11.03 2.20 -29.65
CA HIS A 45 -10.71 3.63 -29.69
C HIS A 45 -10.12 4.05 -28.33
N GLY A 46 -8.93 3.53 -28.01
CA GLY A 46 -8.27 3.70 -26.71
C GLY A 46 -7.41 2.48 -26.37
N LEU A 47 -7.18 2.26 -25.08
CA LEU A 47 -6.36 1.14 -24.63
C LEU A 47 -7.08 -0.21 -24.85
N CYS A 48 -6.38 -1.22 -25.38
CA CYS A 48 -6.82 -2.61 -25.26
C CYS A 48 -6.37 -3.15 -23.89
N MET A 49 -7.34 -3.36 -22.99
CA MET A 49 -7.10 -3.56 -21.56
C MET A 49 -7.00 -5.04 -21.19
N VAL A 50 -7.82 -5.88 -21.82
CA VAL A 50 -7.96 -7.31 -21.49
C VAL A 50 -8.16 -8.14 -22.75
N VAL A 51 -7.63 -9.36 -22.76
CA VAL A 51 -7.90 -10.36 -23.79
C VAL A 51 -8.18 -11.70 -23.13
N ALA A 52 -9.08 -12.50 -23.70
CA ALA A 52 -9.38 -13.84 -23.20
C ALA A 52 -9.81 -14.77 -24.34
N GLY A 53 -9.36 -16.02 -24.31
CA GLY A 53 -9.97 -17.08 -25.10
C GLY A 53 -11.38 -17.40 -24.54
N LEU A 54 -12.33 -17.69 -25.42
CA LEU A 54 -13.73 -17.98 -25.03
C LEU A 54 -14.06 -19.48 -25.13
N GLN A 55 -13.09 -20.36 -24.83
CA GLN A 55 -13.29 -21.81 -24.90
C GLN A 55 -14.47 -22.25 -24.01
N GLY A 56 -15.38 -23.02 -24.60
CA GLY A 56 -16.59 -23.49 -23.91
C GLY A 56 -17.64 -22.40 -23.62
N ALA A 57 -17.49 -21.18 -24.14
CA ALA A 57 -18.52 -20.16 -24.03
C ALA A 57 -19.71 -20.45 -24.97
N LYS A 58 -20.94 -20.33 -24.46
CA LYS A 58 -22.17 -20.51 -25.22
C LYS A 58 -22.25 -19.51 -26.38
N GLY A 59 -22.57 -20.02 -27.56
CA GLY A 59 -22.68 -19.22 -28.79
C GLY A 59 -21.33 -18.80 -29.40
N CYS A 60 -20.23 -19.34 -28.89
CA CYS A 60 -18.87 -19.10 -29.39
C CYS A 60 -18.28 -20.42 -29.88
N ASP A 61 -17.53 -20.39 -31.00
CA ASP A 61 -16.68 -21.53 -31.37
C ASP A 61 -15.40 -21.55 -30.51
N ASP A 62 -14.76 -22.71 -30.39
CA ASP A 62 -13.53 -22.85 -29.61
C ASP A 62 -12.39 -21.96 -30.15
N ALA A 63 -12.50 -21.50 -31.40
CA ALA A 63 -11.55 -20.63 -32.08
C ALA A 63 -11.89 -19.13 -31.92
N THR A 64 -12.66 -18.75 -30.90
CA THR A 64 -12.98 -17.35 -30.60
C THR A 64 -12.22 -16.80 -29.39
N PHE A 65 -11.96 -15.50 -29.44
CA PHE A 65 -11.43 -14.71 -28.34
C PHE A 65 -12.20 -13.41 -28.19
N MET A 66 -12.07 -12.79 -27.02
CA MET A 66 -12.63 -11.49 -26.72
C MET A 66 -11.54 -10.50 -26.33
N SER A 67 -11.72 -9.25 -26.73
CA SER A 67 -10.94 -8.11 -26.25
C SER A 67 -11.84 -7.09 -25.57
N GLY A 68 -11.37 -6.52 -24.46
CA GLY A 68 -12.02 -5.41 -23.78
C GLY A 68 -11.14 -4.17 -23.79
N GLY A 69 -11.74 -2.98 -23.90
CA GLY A 69 -10.96 -1.75 -24.05
C GLY A 69 -11.50 -0.53 -23.30
N GLY A 70 -10.68 0.52 -23.33
CA GLY A 70 -10.97 1.84 -22.73
C GLY A 70 -12.13 2.58 -23.37
N ASP A 71 -12.56 2.13 -24.55
CA ASP A 71 -13.74 2.62 -25.26
C ASP A 71 -15.05 1.99 -24.77
N LYS A 72 -15.02 1.26 -23.64
CA LYS A 72 -16.17 0.66 -22.96
C LYS A 72 -16.76 -0.55 -23.67
N ARG A 73 -16.14 -0.99 -24.76
CA ARG A 73 -16.60 -2.12 -25.57
C ARG A 73 -15.85 -3.39 -25.19
N ALA A 74 -16.55 -4.51 -25.30
CA ALA A 74 -15.96 -5.82 -25.40
C ALA A 74 -16.34 -6.42 -26.75
N VAL A 75 -15.34 -6.81 -27.54
CA VAL A 75 -15.52 -7.23 -28.94
C VAL A 75 -15.04 -8.67 -29.08
N ILE A 76 -15.83 -9.49 -29.78
CA ILE A 76 -15.56 -10.91 -29.97
C ILE A 76 -15.09 -11.15 -31.41
N PHE A 77 -14.02 -11.92 -31.54
CA PHE A 77 -13.39 -12.25 -32.80
C PHE A 77 -13.15 -13.76 -32.91
N LYS A 78 -13.15 -14.28 -34.13
CA LYS A 78 -12.46 -15.53 -34.43
C LYS A 78 -10.95 -15.26 -34.47
N THR A 79 -10.17 -16.28 -34.18
CA THR A 79 -8.69 -16.28 -34.32
C THR A 79 -8.22 -15.98 -35.74
N THR A 80 -9.07 -16.18 -36.75
CA THR A 80 -8.83 -15.73 -38.14
C THR A 80 -8.82 -14.21 -38.30
N GLY A 81 -9.34 -13.46 -37.32
CA GLY A 81 -9.48 -11.99 -37.35
C GLY A 81 -10.88 -11.52 -37.74
N GLU A 82 -11.83 -12.42 -38.00
CA GLU A 82 -13.24 -12.09 -38.28
C GLU A 82 -13.94 -11.62 -37.02
N ARG A 83 -14.59 -10.45 -37.06
CA ARG A 83 -15.42 -9.94 -35.95
C ARG A 83 -16.75 -10.71 -35.91
N VAL A 84 -17.05 -11.32 -34.76
CA VAL A 84 -18.26 -12.12 -34.52
C VAL A 84 -19.35 -11.32 -33.83
N GLY A 85 -18.97 -10.43 -32.90
CA GLY A 85 -19.95 -9.72 -32.08
C GLY A 85 -19.36 -8.62 -31.21
N GLU A 86 -20.24 -7.92 -30.51
CA GLU A 86 -19.88 -6.91 -29.52
C GLU A 86 -20.84 -6.99 -28.33
N LEU A 87 -20.29 -6.86 -27.14
CA LEU A 87 -21.00 -6.77 -25.87
C LEU A 87 -21.03 -5.31 -25.43
N SER A 88 -22.12 -4.63 -25.74
CA SER A 88 -22.29 -3.20 -25.43
C SER A 88 -23.16 -3.02 -24.17
N GLY A 89 -22.76 -2.13 -23.26
CA GLY A 89 -23.55 -1.78 -22.08
C GLY A 89 -22.74 -1.29 -20.87
N HIS A 90 -21.44 -1.55 -20.82
CA HIS A 90 -20.57 -0.93 -19.83
C HIS A 90 -20.45 0.59 -20.05
N THR A 91 -20.32 1.34 -18.97
CA THR A 91 -20.21 2.81 -19.03
C THR A 91 -18.76 3.30 -18.88
N ASN A 92 -17.84 2.38 -18.59
CA ASN A 92 -16.41 2.62 -18.47
C ASN A 92 -15.60 1.42 -19.05
N ALA A 93 -14.26 1.50 -18.98
CA ALA A 93 -13.34 0.54 -19.57
C ALA A 93 -13.58 -0.91 -19.10
N VAL A 94 -13.69 -1.84 -20.05
CA VAL A 94 -13.75 -3.28 -19.76
C VAL A 94 -12.32 -3.79 -19.59
N HIS A 95 -12.00 -4.35 -18.43
CA HIS A 95 -10.62 -4.70 -18.06
C HIS A 95 -10.49 -6.07 -17.39
N SER A 96 -11.59 -6.82 -17.27
CA SER A 96 -11.59 -8.17 -16.71
C SER A 96 -12.60 -9.02 -17.45
N VAL A 97 -12.23 -10.27 -17.72
CA VAL A 97 -13.05 -11.23 -18.46
C VAL A 97 -12.93 -12.60 -17.80
N SER A 98 -14.04 -13.32 -17.73
CA SER A 98 -14.07 -14.73 -17.32
C SER A 98 -15.27 -15.44 -17.97
N THR A 99 -15.40 -16.73 -17.72
CA THR A 99 -16.56 -17.54 -18.14
C THR A 99 -17.16 -18.24 -16.92
N THR A 100 -18.49 -18.40 -16.91
CA THR A 100 -19.17 -19.23 -15.92
C THR A 100 -19.03 -20.71 -16.24
N ALA A 101 -19.30 -21.58 -15.26
CA ALA A 101 -19.30 -23.02 -15.46
C ALA A 101 -20.29 -23.49 -16.54
N ASP A 102 -21.38 -22.75 -16.78
CA ASP A 102 -22.37 -23.03 -17.82
C ASP A 102 -22.07 -22.32 -19.16
N GLY A 103 -20.88 -21.74 -19.31
CA GLY A 103 -20.39 -21.17 -20.57
C GLY A 103 -20.86 -19.74 -20.86
N LYS A 104 -21.45 -19.01 -19.92
CA LYS A 104 -21.75 -17.59 -20.14
C LYS A 104 -20.49 -16.74 -19.98
N ILE A 105 -20.44 -15.62 -20.70
CA ILE A 105 -19.32 -14.69 -20.62
C ILE A 105 -19.54 -13.73 -19.45
N LEU A 106 -18.50 -13.46 -18.68
CA LEU A 106 -18.48 -12.46 -17.62
C LEU A 106 -17.51 -11.34 -17.99
N THR A 107 -17.95 -10.09 -17.85
CA THR A 107 -17.09 -8.91 -18.05
C THR A 107 -17.09 -8.04 -16.81
N GLY A 108 -15.90 -7.61 -16.39
CA GLY A 108 -15.68 -6.65 -15.31
C GLY A 108 -15.13 -5.33 -15.84
N SER A 109 -15.61 -4.23 -15.28
CA SER A 109 -15.38 -2.88 -15.81
C SER A 109 -15.01 -1.87 -14.72
N TRP A 110 -14.38 -0.77 -15.14
CA TRP A 110 -14.16 0.42 -14.32
C TRP A 110 -15.44 1.23 -14.06
N ASP A 111 -16.61 0.70 -14.40
CA ASP A 111 -17.89 1.23 -13.91
C ASP A 111 -18.29 0.59 -12.57
N GLY A 112 -17.51 -0.37 -12.08
CA GLY A 112 -17.79 -1.10 -10.84
C GLY A 112 -18.83 -2.23 -11.00
N ILE A 113 -19.27 -2.50 -12.23
CA ILE A 113 -20.28 -3.51 -12.54
C ILE A 113 -19.61 -4.70 -13.21
N THR A 114 -19.99 -5.89 -12.79
CA THR A 114 -19.76 -7.12 -13.57
C THR A 114 -21.02 -7.44 -14.35
N ARG A 115 -20.91 -7.76 -15.65
CA ARG A 115 -22.04 -8.18 -16.49
C ARG A 115 -21.88 -9.62 -16.91
N GLU A 116 -22.99 -10.34 -16.96
CA GLU A 116 -23.08 -11.71 -17.50
C GLU A 116 -23.80 -11.66 -18.85
N TRP A 117 -23.27 -12.38 -19.83
CA TRP A 117 -23.73 -12.36 -21.21
C TRP A 117 -24.04 -13.75 -21.73
N SER A 118 -25.15 -13.86 -22.46
CA SER A 118 -25.54 -15.03 -23.25
C SER A 118 -26.00 -14.53 -24.61
N ASP A 119 -25.56 -15.18 -25.69
CA ASP A 119 -25.94 -14.83 -27.07
C ASP A 119 -25.77 -13.33 -27.37
N LEU A 120 -24.62 -12.78 -26.95
CA LEU A 120 -24.24 -11.36 -27.06
C LEU A 120 -25.16 -10.36 -26.33
N LYS A 121 -26.08 -10.84 -25.49
CA LYS A 121 -26.99 -10.00 -24.70
C LYS A 121 -26.65 -10.07 -23.23
N CYS A 122 -26.73 -8.92 -22.55
CA CYS A 122 -26.57 -8.86 -21.10
C CYS A 122 -27.78 -9.54 -20.45
N VAL A 123 -27.55 -10.67 -19.80
CA VAL A 123 -28.59 -11.44 -19.10
C VAL A 123 -28.64 -11.12 -17.60
N HIS A 124 -27.51 -10.69 -17.03
CA HIS A 124 -27.46 -10.29 -15.63
C HIS A 124 -26.39 -9.21 -15.37
N SER A 125 -26.50 -8.51 -14.24
CA SER A 125 -25.51 -7.51 -13.81
C SER A 125 -25.33 -7.54 -12.29
N TYR A 126 -24.08 -7.49 -11.85
CA TYR A 126 -23.66 -7.50 -10.45
C TYR A 126 -23.05 -6.12 -10.09
N PRO A 127 -23.84 -5.16 -9.60
CA PRO A 127 -23.37 -3.81 -9.23
C PRO A 127 -22.77 -3.83 -7.81
N ALA A 128 -21.73 -4.64 -7.62
CA ALA A 128 -21.18 -4.95 -6.31
C ALA A 128 -20.17 -3.92 -5.80
N HIS A 129 -19.50 -3.23 -6.71
CA HIS A 129 -18.27 -2.49 -6.41
C HIS A 129 -18.36 -1.03 -6.83
N LYS A 130 -17.62 -0.18 -6.13
CA LYS A 130 -17.42 1.22 -6.54
C LYS A 130 -16.20 1.30 -7.45
N ASN A 131 -16.37 1.93 -8.60
CA ASN A 131 -15.32 2.28 -9.59
C ASN A 131 -14.62 1.13 -10.34
N SER A 132 -14.46 -0.07 -9.78
CA SER A 132 -13.75 -1.14 -10.48
C SER A 132 -14.29 -2.49 -10.07
N ALA A 133 -14.55 -3.36 -11.05
CA ALA A 133 -14.92 -4.75 -10.83
C ALA A 133 -14.03 -5.67 -11.66
N VAL A 134 -13.34 -6.59 -10.99
CA VAL A 134 -12.71 -7.77 -11.61
C VAL A 134 -13.59 -8.98 -11.35
N VAL A 135 -13.56 -9.98 -12.24
CA VAL A 135 -14.48 -11.13 -12.18
C VAL A 135 -13.78 -12.46 -12.46
N LEU A 136 -14.24 -13.51 -11.78
CA LEU A 136 -13.94 -14.92 -12.05
C LEU A 136 -15.20 -15.77 -11.90
N GLY A 137 -15.52 -16.62 -12.88
CA GLY A 137 -16.46 -17.71 -12.71
C GLY A 137 -15.76 -18.96 -12.17
N LEU A 138 -16.28 -19.55 -11.10
CA LEU A 138 -15.78 -20.81 -10.55
C LEU A 138 -16.47 -22.01 -11.20
N LYS A 139 -15.75 -23.13 -11.31
CA LYS A 139 -16.31 -24.41 -11.80
C LYS A 139 -17.47 -24.93 -10.95
N THR A 140 -17.53 -24.51 -9.69
CA THR A 140 -18.59 -24.82 -8.72
C THR A 140 -19.88 -24.01 -8.97
N GLY A 141 -19.87 -23.07 -9.91
CA GLY A 141 -21.03 -22.28 -10.35
C GLY A 141 -21.12 -20.89 -9.71
N GLU A 142 -20.25 -20.55 -8.78
CA GLU A 142 -20.20 -19.21 -8.18
C GLU A 142 -19.52 -18.20 -9.10
N VAL A 143 -20.00 -16.95 -9.03
CA VAL A 143 -19.36 -15.79 -9.64
C VAL A 143 -18.67 -14.98 -8.55
N VAL A 144 -17.35 -14.86 -8.62
CA VAL A 144 -16.54 -14.09 -7.69
C VAL A 144 -16.20 -12.75 -8.33
N THR A 145 -16.42 -11.67 -7.59
CA THR A 145 -16.12 -10.31 -8.04
C THR A 145 -15.24 -9.60 -7.03
N GLY A 146 -14.28 -8.80 -7.50
CA GLY A 146 -13.37 -8.00 -6.67
C GLY A 146 -13.43 -6.52 -7.00
N GLY A 147 -13.32 -5.67 -5.99
CA GLY A 147 -13.66 -4.25 -6.08
C GLY A 147 -12.53 -3.24 -5.91
N GLY A 148 -12.84 -1.98 -6.25
CA GLY A 148 -11.97 -0.82 -6.04
C GLY A 148 -11.65 -0.50 -4.57
N GLU A 149 -12.53 -0.89 -3.64
CA GLU A 149 -12.34 -0.71 -2.19
C GLU A 149 -11.69 -1.93 -1.51
N GLY A 150 -11.25 -2.92 -2.29
CA GLY A 150 -10.67 -4.16 -1.75
C GLY A 150 -11.69 -5.22 -1.34
N ASP A 151 -12.98 -5.00 -1.61
CA ASP A 151 -14.06 -5.94 -1.30
C ASP A 151 -14.08 -7.14 -2.27
N ILE A 152 -14.44 -8.32 -1.77
CA ILE A 152 -14.78 -9.50 -2.58
C ILE A 152 -16.25 -9.87 -2.34
N CYS A 153 -17.02 -10.01 -3.42
CA CYS A 153 -18.42 -10.42 -3.39
C CYS A 153 -18.58 -11.72 -4.19
N ILE A 154 -19.25 -12.71 -3.60
CA ILE A 154 -19.46 -14.04 -4.17
C ILE A 154 -20.95 -14.26 -4.39
N TYR A 155 -21.31 -14.65 -5.60
CA TYR A 155 -22.68 -14.87 -6.03
C TYR A 155 -22.91 -16.33 -6.40
N LYS A 156 -24.06 -16.87 -6.03
CA LYS A 156 -24.55 -18.17 -6.48
C LYS A 156 -25.98 -17.99 -6.96
N GLU A 157 -26.30 -18.49 -8.16
CA GLU A 157 -27.62 -18.29 -8.79
C GLU A 157 -28.06 -16.81 -8.79
N HIS A 158 -27.13 -15.92 -9.12
CA HIS A 158 -27.33 -14.46 -9.14
C HIS A 158 -27.62 -13.79 -7.79
N LYS A 159 -27.59 -14.53 -6.68
CA LYS A 159 -27.76 -14.00 -5.33
C LYS A 159 -26.42 -13.85 -4.64
N LEU A 160 -26.21 -12.72 -3.95
CA LEU A 160 -25.02 -12.53 -3.11
C LEU A 160 -25.08 -13.52 -1.95
N VAL A 161 -24.13 -14.46 -1.90
CA VAL A 161 -24.05 -15.47 -0.83
C VAL A 161 -22.99 -15.13 0.20
N LYS A 162 -21.94 -14.40 -0.19
CA LYS A 162 -20.86 -14.01 0.73
C LYS A 162 -20.24 -12.69 0.31
N LYS A 163 -19.87 -11.87 1.28
CA LYS A 163 -19.15 -10.62 1.09
C LYS A 163 -18.01 -10.52 2.10
N TYR A 164 -16.82 -10.24 1.60
CA TYR A 164 -15.64 -9.90 2.41
C TYR A 164 -15.33 -8.44 2.22
N GLU A 165 -15.65 -7.63 3.24
CA GLU A 165 -15.32 -6.21 3.23
C GLU A 165 -13.84 -6.01 3.54
N LYS A 166 -13.16 -5.20 2.74
CA LYS A 166 -11.71 -4.98 2.84
C LYS A 166 -10.92 -6.30 2.88
N ALA A 167 -11.32 -7.24 2.02
CA ALA A 167 -10.57 -8.48 1.81
C ALA A 167 -9.11 -8.16 1.47
N HIS A 168 -8.90 -7.11 0.67
CA HIS A 168 -7.62 -6.42 0.47
C HIS A 168 -7.72 -4.98 0.99
N GLY A 169 -6.57 -4.37 1.29
CA GLY A 169 -6.45 -2.97 1.75
C GLY A 169 -6.52 -1.93 0.62
N HIS A 170 -6.61 -2.37 -0.64
CA HIS A 170 -6.73 -1.52 -1.82
C HIS A 170 -7.42 -2.28 -2.97
N VAL A 171 -7.74 -1.57 -4.05
CA VAL A 171 -8.21 -2.08 -5.36
C VAL A 171 -7.63 -3.46 -5.70
N ILE A 172 -8.51 -4.43 -5.90
CA ILE A 172 -8.16 -5.76 -6.41
C ILE A 172 -7.91 -5.65 -7.91
N ARG A 173 -6.78 -6.17 -8.37
CA ARG A 173 -6.32 -6.09 -9.77
C ARG A 173 -6.63 -7.33 -10.59
N LYS A 174 -6.57 -8.51 -9.96
CA LYS A 174 -6.86 -9.76 -10.65
C LYS A 174 -7.44 -10.78 -9.67
N ILE A 175 -8.36 -11.59 -10.17
CA ILE A 175 -8.85 -12.80 -9.53
C ILE A 175 -8.67 -13.92 -10.56
N VAL A 176 -8.01 -15.00 -10.16
CA VAL A 176 -7.72 -16.14 -11.05
C VAL A 176 -8.11 -17.45 -10.39
N ALA A 177 -8.49 -18.43 -11.20
CA ALA A 177 -8.71 -19.78 -10.72
C ALA A 177 -7.44 -20.33 -10.07
N HIS A 178 -7.61 -21.05 -8.97
CA HIS A 178 -6.55 -21.73 -8.26
C HIS A 178 -7.02 -23.14 -7.89
N PRO A 179 -6.16 -24.17 -7.84
CA PRO A 179 -6.57 -25.54 -7.52
C PRO A 179 -7.30 -25.70 -6.18
N LEU A 180 -7.00 -24.84 -5.21
CA LEU A 180 -7.70 -24.80 -3.91
C LEU A 180 -9.03 -24.02 -3.95
N GLY A 181 -9.29 -23.23 -4.99
CA GLY A 181 -10.41 -22.30 -5.13
C GLY A 181 -10.08 -21.17 -6.09
N PHE A 182 -9.65 -20.03 -5.56
CA PHE A 182 -9.19 -18.90 -6.37
C PHE A 182 -8.08 -18.14 -5.66
N ALA A 183 -7.36 -17.30 -6.41
CA ALA A 183 -6.37 -16.39 -5.87
C ALA A 183 -6.67 -14.96 -6.32
N SER A 184 -6.36 -13.99 -5.46
CA SER A 184 -6.58 -12.57 -5.73
C SER A 184 -5.33 -11.76 -5.41
N CYS A 185 -5.07 -10.71 -6.20
CA CYS A 185 -3.98 -9.77 -5.98
C CYS A 185 -4.47 -8.33 -6.03
N ALA A 186 -3.80 -7.44 -5.31
CA ALA A 186 -4.26 -6.07 -5.14
C ALA A 186 -3.13 -5.04 -5.16
N ASN A 187 -3.56 -3.78 -5.12
CA ASN A 187 -2.71 -2.59 -5.03
C ASN A 187 -2.14 -2.32 -3.62
N ASP A 188 -2.31 -3.25 -2.69
CA ASP A 188 -1.69 -3.21 -1.36
C ASP A 188 -0.46 -4.14 -1.25
N GLY A 189 -0.02 -4.70 -2.38
CA GLY A 189 1.12 -5.62 -2.49
C GLY A 189 0.77 -7.06 -2.13
N SER A 190 -0.46 -7.31 -1.67
CA SER A 190 -0.85 -8.61 -1.15
C SER A 190 -1.41 -9.54 -2.23
N VAL A 191 -1.16 -10.83 -2.02
CA VAL A 191 -1.81 -11.93 -2.71
C VAL A 191 -2.51 -12.78 -1.65
N LYS A 192 -3.74 -13.19 -1.96
CA LYS A 192 -4.56 -14.06 -1.11
C LYS A 192 -5.02 -15.27 -1.90
N VAL A 193 -4.99 -16.43 -1.24
CA VAL A 193 -5.50 -17.69 -1.77
C VAL A 193 -6.73 -18.08 -0.98
N TRP A 194 -7.75 -18.51 -1.69
CA TRP A 194 -9.09 -18.79 -1.17
C TRP A 194 -9.49 -20.22 -1.50
N SER A 195 -10.22 -20.85 -0.59
CA SER A 195 -10.76 -22.19 -0.78
C SER A 195 -11.92 -22.22 -1.77
N ASN A 196 -12.33 -23.42 -2.20
CA ASN A 196 -13.56 -23.65 -2.97
C ASN A 196 -14.82 -23.24 -2.16
N THR A 197 -14.75 -23.28 -0.83
CA THR A 197 -15.79 -22.75 0.08
C THR A 197 -15.64 -21.23 0.28
N CYS A 198 -14.76 -20.60 -0.50
CA CYS A 198 -14.43 -19.19 -0.51
C CYS A 198 -13.85 -18.65 0.81
N GLU A 199 -13.25 -19.47 1.66
CA GLU A 199 -12.52 -19.05 2.87
C GLU A 199 -11.10 -18.60 2.52
N CYS A 200 -10.59 -17.56 3.17
CA CYS A 200 -9.19 -17.13 2.98
C CYS A 200 -8.25 -18.15 3.62
N LEU A 201 -7.44 -18.83 2.82
CA LEU A 201 -6.49 -19.86 3.26
C LEU A 201 -5.10 -19.27 3.54
N VAL A 202 -4.65 -18.38 2.66
CA VAL A 202 -3.29 -17.82 2.70
C VAL A 202 -3.35 -16.33 2.37
N SER A 203 -2.51 -15.53 3.02
CA SER A 203 -2.34 -14.11 2.75
C SER A 203 -0.87 -13.74 2.93
N PHE A 204 -0.24 -13.18 1.89
CA PHE A 204 1.16 -12.76 1.96
C PHE A 204 1.39 -11.49 1.13
N ILE A 205 2.50 -10.81 1.40
CA ILE A 205 2.92 -9.61 0.67
C ILE A 205 3.92 -10.04 -0.42
N ALA A 206 3.54 -9.91 -1.68
CA ALA A 206 4.38 -10.29 -2.81
C ALA A 206 5.49 -9.26 -3.09
N TYR A 207 5.18 -7.97 -2.90
CA TYR A 207 6.08 -6.85 -3.15
C TYR A 207 6.02 -5.85 -1.98
N GLY A 208 7.20 -5.35 -1.55
CA GLY A 208 7.39 -4.61 -0.30
C GLY A 208 6.93 -3.15 -0.36
N GLU A 209 7.24 -2.37 0.69
CA GLU A 209 6.66 -1.03 0.95
C GLU A 209 6.84 0.01 -0.17
N ASP A 210 7.86 -0.15 -1.01
CA ASP A 210 8.16 0.73 -2.16
C ASP A 210 7.32 0.44 -3.41
N THR A 211 6.78 -0.78 -3.55
CA THR A 211 6.04 -1.27 -4.74
C THR A 211 4.74 -1.95 -4.30
N ARG A 212 3.64 -1.20 -4.32
CA ARG A 212 2.36 -1.71 -3.77
C ARG A 212 1.49 -2.44 -4.79
N PHE A 213 1.78 -2.38 -6.09
CA PHE A 213 0.80 -2.82 -7.09
C PHE A 213 1.17 -4.17 -7.68
N VAL A 214 0.37 -5.20 -7.36
CA VAL A 214 0.43 -6.49 -8.06
C VAL A 214 -0.50 -6.44 -9.26
N TYR A 215 0.04 -6.24 -10.46
CA TYR A 215 -0.76 -6.09 -11.68
C TYR A 215 -1.17 -7.43 -12.28
N GLY A 216 -0.26 -8.40 -12.23
CA GLY A 216 -0.45 -9.72 -12.80
C GLY A 216 -0.42 -10.80 -11.73
N LEU A 217 -1.29 -11.79 -11.91
CA LEU A 217 -1.35 -13.02 -11.15
C LEU A 217 -1.74 -14.15 -12.10
N CYS A 218 -1.09 -15.30 -12.00
CA CYS A 218 -1.57 -16.56 -12.55
C CYS A 218 -1.19 -17.73 -11.64
N SER A 219 -1.90 -18.84 -11.75
CA SER A 219 -1.58 -20.11 -11.11
C SER A 219 -1.17 -21.11 -12.19
N ILE A 220 -0.04 -21.79 -12.00
CA ILE A 220 0.49 -22.78 -12.94
C ILE A 220 -0.26 -24.10 -12.74
N PRO A 221 -0.95 -24.62 -13.79
CA PRO A 221 -1.54 -25.96 -13.76
C PRO A 221 -0.41 -26.98 -13.51
N ASP A 222 -0.60 -27.92 -12.58
CA ASP A 222 0.35 -28.98 -12.16
C ASP A 222 1.21 -28.66 -10.93
N THR A 223 1.91 -27.52 -10.88
CA THR A 223 2.76 -27.19 -9.72
C THR A 223 2.00 -26.45 -8.61
N ASN A 224 0.82 -25.90 -8.94
CA ASN A 224 0.03 -25.00 -8.10
C ASN A 224 0.77 -23.72 -7.70
N GLU A 225 1.95 -23.46 -8.28
CA GLU A 225 2.70 -22.24 -8.00
C GLU A 225 1.97 -21.02 -8.56
N MET A 226 2.19 -19.88 -7.92
CA MET A 226 1.66 -18.60 -8.35
C MET A 226 2.78 -17.75 -8.91
N VAL A 227 2.47 -17.03 -9.99
CA VAL A 227 3.38 -16.06 -10.60
C VAL A 227 2.77 -14.68 -10.47
N THR A 228 3.57 -13.70 -10.04
CA THR A 228 3.14 -12.31 -9.84
C THR A 228 4.05 -11.35 -10.59
N CYS A 229 3.55 -10.16 -10.92
CA CYS A 229 4.35 -9.05 -11.46
C CYS A 229 3.94 -7.69 -10.90
N ASP A 230 4.90 -6.76 -10.82
CA ASP A 230 4.76 -5.39 -10.30
C ASP A 230 5.45 -4.34 -11.19
N ASP A 231 5.52 -3.08 -10.72
CA ASP A 231 6.27 -2.00 -11.38
C ASP A 231 7.80 -2.11 -11.22
N GLY A 232 8.30 -3.00 -10.36
CA GLY A 232 9.72 -3.18 -10.06
C GLY A 232 10.52 -3.97 -11.11
N SER A 233 9.97 -4.19 -12.31
CA SER A 233 10.58 -5.00 -13.39
C SER A 233 11.02 -6.40 -12.93
N ASN A 234 10.26 -6.98 -11.99
CA ASN A 234 10.54 -8.30 -11.44
C ASN A 234 9.29 -9.17 -11.46
N VAL A 235 9.45 -10.40 -11.94
CA VAL A 235 8.42 -11.44 -11.82
C VAL A 235 8.81 -12.36 -10.67
N LYS A 236 7.87 -12.66 -9.78
CA LYS A 236 8.11 -13.54 -8.63
C LYS A 236 7.27 -14.79 -8.71
N ILE A 237 7.86 -15.92 -8.32
CA ILE A 237 7.21 -17.23 -8.23
C ILE A 237 7.05 -17.59 -6.76
N TRP A 238 5.88 -18.13 -6.44
CA TRP A 238 5.46 -18.47 -5.09
C TRP A 238 4.89 -19.87 -5.05
N THR A 239 5.14 -20.56 -3.96
CA THR A 239 4.42 -21.78 -3.59
C THR A 239 2.96 -21.46 -3.22
N PRO A 240 2.06 -22.46 -3.23
CA PRO A 240 0.66 -22.28 -2.83
C PRO A 240 0.47 -21.72 -1.41
N ASP A 241 1.39 -22.03 -0.48
CA ASP A 241 1.39 -21.54 0.90
C ASP A 241 2.04 -20.15 1.05
N GLY A 242 2.41 -19.50 -0.06
CA GLY A 242 2.89 -18.11 -0.08
C GLY A 242 4.38 -17.97 0.19
N LYS A 243 5.17 -19.05 0.17
CA LYS A 243 6.63 -18.95 0.25
C LYS A 243 7.20 -18.57 -1.10
N HIS A 244 8.11 -17.58 -1.09
CA HIS A 244 8.86 -17.15 -2.26
C HIS A 244 9.78 -18.26 -2.76
N VAL A 245 9.75 -18.52 -4.08
CA VAL A 245 10.56 -19.55 -4.75
C VAL A 245 11.67 -18.91 -5.56
N GLN A 246 11.32 -17.93 -6.39
CA GLN A 246 12.23 -17.34 -7.37
C GLN A 246 11.84 -15.90 -7.70
N THR A 247 12.84 -15.08 -8.00
CA THR A 247 12.67 -13.76 -8.62
C THR A 247 13.35 -13.78 -9.98
N ILE A 248 12.63 -13.33 -11.02
CA ILE A 248 13.11 -13.24 -12.40
C ILE A 248 13.16 -11.76 -12.79
N PRO A 249 14.36 -11.16 -12.83
CA PRO A 249 14.56 -9.81 -13.34
C PRO A 249 14.12 -9.72 -14.79
N HIS A 250 13.42 -8.65 -15.15
CA HIS A 250 13.02 -8.37 -16.52
C HIS A 250 13.65 -7.04 -16.98
N PRO A 251 13.91 -6.88 -18.30
CA PRO A 251 14.45 -5.63 -18.86
C PRO A 251 13.54 -4.41 -18.70
N SER A 252 12.27 -4.66 -18.43
CA SER A 252 11.25 -3.63 -18.31
C SER A 252 10.12 -4.09 -17.40
N ILE A 253 9.23 -3.16 -17.09
CA ILE A 253 8.06 -3.43 -16.25
C ILE A 253 7.17 -4.48 -16.92
N VAL A 254 6.80 -5.52 -16.16
CA VAL A 254 5.91 -6.58 -16.62
C VAL A 254 4.46 -6.25 -16.25
N ARG A 255 3.58 -6.22 -17.25
CA ARG A 255 2.18 -5.80 -17.11
C ARG A 255 1.20 -6.95 -16.98
N ALA A 256 1.55 -8.12 -17.51
CA ALA A 256 0.70 -9.30 -17.47
C ALA A 256 1.55 -10.56 -17.35
N VAL A 257 0.99 -11.53 -16.64
CA VAL A 257 1.48 -12.91 -16.56
C VAL A 257 0.31 -13.86 -16.80
N GLN A 258 0.56 -14.93 -17.52
CA GLN A 258 -0.43 -15.94 -17.86
C GLN A 258 0.21 -17.32 -17.82
N ALA A 259 -0.44 -18.28 -17.18
CA ALA A 259 0.00 -19.67 -17.21
C ALA A 259 -0.36 -20.31 -18.56
N LEU A 260 0.52 -21.19 -19.04
CA LEU A 260 0.33 -21.97 -20.25
C LEU A 260 -0.10 -23.41 -19.86
N PRO A 261 -0.91 -24.10 -20.68
CA PRO A 261 -1.40 -25.45 -20.35
C PRO A 261 -0.32 -26.53 -20.22
N ASN A 262 0.91 -26.25 -20.67
CA ASN A 262 2.06 -27.16 -20.62
C ASN A 262 2.94 -27.01 -19.36
N GLY A 263 2.45 -26.27 -18.35
CA GLY A 263 3.16 -25.99 -17.09
C GLY A 263 4.16 -24.83 -17.15
N ASP A 264 4.28 -24.17 -18.31
CA ASP A 264 5.09 -22.95 -18.47
C ASP A 264 4.26 -21.70 -18.14
N PHE A 265 4.88 -20.52 -18.14
CA PHE A 265 4.15 -19.25 -18.08
C PHE A 265 4.76 -18.22 -19.02
N ILE A 266 3.93 -17.26 -19.42
CA ILE A 266 4.30 -16.16 -20.31
C ILE A 266 4.16 -14.81 -19.61
N THR A 267 5.08 -13.89 -19.90
CA THR A 267 5.08 -12.51 -19.40
C THR A 267 4.97 -11.51 -20.55
N ALA A 268 4.33 -10.35 -20.33
CA ALA A 268 4.34 -9.22 -21.27
C ALA A 268 5.10 -8.04 -20.65
N GLY A 269 6.25 -7.71 -21.23
CA GLY A 269 7.06 -6.56 -20.85
C GLY A 269 6.62 -5.26 -21.53
N SER A 270 6.93 -4.13 -20.90
CA SER A 270 6.71 -2.79 -21.48
C SER A 270 7.71 -2.48 -22.60
N ASP A 271 8.75 -3.30 -22.75
CA ASP A 271 9.69 -3.33 -23.88
C ASP A 271 9.09 -3.89 -25.17
N GLY A 272 7.80 -4.26 -25.17
CA GLY A 272 7.11 -4.80 -26.33
C GLY A 272 7.39 -6.28 -26.59
N MET A 273 8.07 -6.96 -25.67
CA MET A 273 8.40 -8.38 -25.80
C MET A 273 7.54 -9.24 -24.87
N ALA A 274 7.00 -10.32 -25.41
CA ALA A 274 6.43 -11.41 -24.62
C ALA A 274 7.46 -12.53 -24.45
N ARG A 275 7.60 -13.07 -23.25
CA ARG A 275 8.64 -14.07 -22.92
C ARG A 275 8.03 -15.27 -22.22
N ILE A 276 8.44 -16.47 -22.63
CA ILE A 276 7.98 -17.73 -22.05
C ILE A 276 9.09 -18.28 -21.15
N PHE A 277 8.71 -18.70 -19.95
CA PHE A 277 9.60 -19.30 -18.98
C PHE A 277 9.18 -20.74 -18.73
N THR A 278 10.15 -21.65 -18.74
CA THR A 278 9.92 -23.09 -18.63
C THR A 278 10.84 -23.73 -17.60
N ARG A 279 10.38 -24.83 -17.01
CA ARG A 279 11.22 -25.77 -16.25
C ARG A 279 11.67 -26.97 -17.08
N ASN A 280 11.09 -27.16 -18.27
CA ASN A 280 11.42 -28.29 -19.12
C ASN A 280 12.68 -28.00 -19.92
N GLN A 281 13.75 -28.76 -19.66
CA GLN A 281 15.05 -28.64 -20.34
C GLN A 281 14.96 -28.73 -21.86
N GLN A 282 13.96 -29.44 -22.41
CA GLN A 282 13.75 -29.57 -23.85
C GLN A 282 13.16 -28.32 -24.50
N ARG A 283 12.65 -27.37 -23.71
CA ARG A 283 12.02 -26.12 -24.19
C ARG A 283 12.82 -24.87 -23.81
N VAL A 284 13.99 -25.06 -23.19
CA VAL A 284 14.86 -23.97 -22.79
C VAL A 284 15.39 -23.29 -24.06
N ALA A 285 15.37 -21.96 -24.06
CA ALA A 285 15.89 -21.14 -25.16
C ALA A 285 17.39 -21.40 -25.40
N SER A 286 17.88 -20.99 -26.57
CA SER A 286 19.31 -21.12 -26.88
C SER A 286 20.16 -20.31 -25.89
N ALA A 287 21.42 -20.73 -25.69
CA ALA A 287 22.35 -20.01 -24.80
C ALA A 287 22.52 -18.53 -25.19
N GLN A 288 22.44 -18.23 -26.49
CA GLN A 288 22.50 -16.87 -27.01
C GLN A 288 21.28 -16.03 -26.59
N GLU A 289 20.07 -16.57 -26.69
CA GLU A 289 18.84 -15.89 -26.28
C GLU A 289 18.79 -15.66 -24.77
N ILE A 290 19.24 -16.65 -23.99
CA ILE A 290 19.36 -16.52 -22.53
C ILE A 290 20.33 -15.39 -22.19
N GLN A 291 21.51 -15.35 -22.83
CA GLN A 291 22.50 -14.30 -22.61
C GLN A 291 21.96 -12.92 -22.99
N MET A 292 21.24 -12.80 -24.10
CA MET A 292 20.59 -11.54 -24.51
C MET A 292 19.54 -11.08 -23.49
N PHE A 293 18.72 -12.01 -22.98
CA PHE A 293 17.75 -11.71 -21.95
C PHE A 293 18.43 -11.25 -20.65
N GLU A 294 19.44 -11.98 -20.18
CA GLU A 294 20.18 -11.64 -18.97
C GLU A 294 20.88 -10.28 -19.08
N GLN A 295 21.49 -9.98 -20.24
CA GLN A 295 22.12 -8.68 -20.49
C GLN A 295 21.09 -7.55 -20.50
N ALA A 296 19.92 -7.77 -21.11
CA ALA A 296 18.86 -6.77 -21.13
C ALA A 296 18.19 -6.60 -19.75
N ALA A 297 18.12 -7.67 -18.95
CA ALA A 297 17.54 -7.67 -17.62
C ALA A 297 18.52 -7.22 -16.52
N ALA A 298 19.82 -7.14 -16.84
CA ALA A 298 20.82 -6.54 -15.98
C ALA A 298 20.47 -5.06 -15.79
N SER A 299 20.12 -4.70 -14.55
CA SER A 299 20.05 -3.31 -14.15
C SER A 299 21.48 -2.73 -14.06
N ASP A 300 21.64 -1.41 -14.19
CA ASP A 300 22.87 -0.65 -13.84
C ASP A 300 23.19 -0.74 -12.32
N MET A 301 22.94 -1.88 -11.69
CA MET A 301 23.38 -2.22 -10.34
C MET A 301 24.62 -3.11 -10.45
N GLU A 302 25.73 -2.63 -9.89
CA GLU A 302 27.04 -3.29 -9.92
C GLU A 302 26.95 -4.78 -9.57
N ALA A 303 27.51 -5.62 -10.45
CA ALA A 303 27.66 -7.06 -10.21
C ALA A 303 28.48 -7.29 -8.94
N MET A 304 28.03 -8.25 -8.10
CA MET A 304 28.77 -8.65 -6.91
C MET A 304 30.15 -9.19 -7.29
N ASN A 305 31.22 -8.74 -6.61
CA ASN A 305 32.57 -9.29 -6.81
C ASN A 305 32.56 -10.81 -6.58
N VAL A 306 33.05 -11.57 -7.57
CA VAL A 306 33.10 -13.04 -7.56
C VAL A 306 34.34 -13.63 -6.90
N GLU A 307 35.30 -12.76 -6.55
CA GLU A 307 36.53 -13.14 -5.85
C GLU A 307 36.21 -13.76 -4.48
N GLY A 308 36.73 -14.96 -4.22
CA GLY A 308 36.54 -15.68 -2.96
C GLY A 308 35.21 -16.41 -2.79
N LEU A 309 34.34 -16.42 -3.80
CA LEU A 309 33.15 -17.30 -3.81
C LEU A 309 33.56 -18.76 -4.12
N PRO A 310 32.90 -19.76 -3.49
CA PRO A 310 33.14 -21.17 -3.77
C PRO A 310 32.93 -21.49 -5.26
N PRO A 311 33.84 -22.25 -5.91
CA PRO A 311 33.72 -22.58 -7.33
C PRO A 311 32.53 -23.52 -7.59
N GLU A 312 32.06 -23.54 -8.85
CA GLU A 312 30.99 -24.42 -9.34
C GLU A 312 31.18 -25.90 -8.96
N SER A 313 32.42 -26.37 -8.87
CA SER A 313 32.74 -27.74 -8.43
C SER A 313 32.25 -28.09 -7.02
N GLU A 314 32.01 -27.10 -6.16
CA GLU A 314 31.45 -27.32 -4.82
C GLU A 314 29.95 -27.64 -4.83
N LEU A 315 29.23 -27.43 -5.93
CA LEU A 315 27.83 -27.86 -6.07
C LEU A 315 27.69 -29.39 -6.02
N MET A 316 28.78 -30.13 -6.20
CA MET A 316 28.80 -31.59 -6.03
C MET A 316 28.79 -32.02 -4.57
N LYS A 317 29.03 -31.10 -3.61
CA LYS A 317 29.01 -31.40 -2.18
C LYS A 317 27.59 -31.24 -1.64
N PRO A 318 27.04 -32.23 -0.90
CA PRO A 318 25.73 -32.11 -0.32
C PRO A 318 25.61 -30.92 0.64
N GLY A 319 24.45 -30.26 0.64
CA GLY A 319 24.10 -29.28 1.65
C GLY A 319 23.89 -29.94 3.02
N GLN A 320 24.12 -29.17 4.07
CA GLN A 320 24.09 -29.63 5.46
C GLN A 320 22.66 -29.74 6.02
N LYS A 321 21.71 -28.99 5.46
CA LYS A 321 20.31 -28.97 5.87
C LYS A 321 19.42 -28.53 4.73
N ASP A 322 18.20 -29.06 4.67
CA ASP A 322 17.22 -28.62 3.68
C ASP A 322 17.00 -27.10 3.72
N GLY A 323 16.87 -26.49 2.54
CA GLY A 323 16.71 -25.05 2.40
C GLY A 323 17.97 -24.22 2.63
N GLN A 324 19.15 -24.83 2.86
CA GLN A 324 20.42 -24.10 2.98
C GLN A 324 20.69 -23.26 1.72
N VAL A 325 20.93 -21.96 1.87
CA VAL A 325 21.28 -21.06 0.75
C VAL A 325 22.78 -20.76 0.75
N LYS A 326 23.43 -20.87 -0.40
CA LYS A 326 24.84 -20.50 -0.63
C LYS A 326 24.99 -19.74 -1.95
N ILE A 327 26.08 -18.99 -2.08
CA ILE A 327 26.44 -18.29 -3.31
C ILE A 327 27.71 -18.93 -3.84
N PHE A 328 27.72 -19.27 -5.12
CA PHE A 328 28.83 -19.91 -5.82
C PHE A 328 29.32 -19.01 -6.96
N ASN A 329 30.60 -19.10 -7.29
CA ASN A 329 31.13 -18.59 -8.55
C ASN A 329 30.88 -19.63 -9.62
N VAL A 330 29.90 -19.36 -10.46
CA VAL A 330 29.55 -20.19 -11.62
C VAL A 330 29.83 -19.35 -12.86
N GLN A 331 30.82 -19.78 -13.64
CA GLN A 331 31.21 -19.11 -14.89
C GLN A 331 31.50 -17.60 -14.75
N GLY A 332 32.09 -17.18 -13.63
CA GLY A 332 32.42 -15.76 -13.39
C GLY A 332 31.25 -14.91 -12.91
N LYS A 333 30.14 -15.52 -12.50
CA LYS A 333 28.97 -14.86 -11.91
C LYS A 333 28.69 -15.39 -10.50
N ALA A 334 28.25 -14.50 -9.60
CA ALA A 334 27.81 -14.87 -8.25
C ALA A 334 26.39 -15.45 -8.30
N MET A 335 26.25 -16.78 -8.25
CA MET A 335 24.98 -17.48 -8.36
C MET A 335 24.52 -18.02 -7.01
N VAL A 336 23.29 -17.70 -6.61
CA VAL A 336 22.64 -18.17 -5.39
C VAL A 336 22.02 -19.54 -5.65
N TYR A 337 22.30 -20.51 -4.80
CA TYR A 337 21.73 -21.85 -4.81
C TYR A 337 21.13 -22.20 -3.46
N ARG A 338 20.08 -23.01 -3.46
CA ARG A 338 19.41 -23.57 -2.29
C ARG A 338 19.50 -25.09 -2.31
N TRP A 339 19.92 -25.71 -1.21
CA TRP A 339 19.91 -27.17 -1.05
C TRP A 339 18.49 -27.71 -0.92
N SER A 340 18.17 -28.74 -1.70
CA SER A 340 16.99 -29.58 -1.55
C SER A 340 17.44 -30.95 -1.03
N GLN A 341 17.01 -31.29 0.18
CA GLN A 341 17.33 -32.58 0.80
C GLN A 341 16.51 -33.71 0.18
N ASP A 342 15.30 -33.41 -0.31
CA ASP A 342 14.44 -34.34 -1.03
C ASP A 342 15.05 -34.73 -2.38
N ASP A 343 15.62 -33.76 -3.11
CA ASP A 343 16.24 -33.98 -4.41
C ASP A 343 17.75 -34.30 -4.33
N MET A 344 18.33 -34.23 -3.13
CA MET A 344 19.78 -34.37 -2.88
C MET A 344 20.64 -33.51 -3.82
N LYS A 345 20.21 -32.28 -4.12
CA LYS A 345 20.91 -31.37 -5.03
C LYS A 345 20.76 -29.90 -4.66
N TRP A 346 21.70 -29.10 -5.15
CA TRP A 346 21.59 -27.63 -5.12
C TRP A 346 20.70 -27.16 -6.27
N ILE A 347 19.68 -26.38 -5.95
CA ILE A 347 18.75 -25.75 -6.88
C ILE A 347 19.16 -24.29 -7.06
N CYS A 348 19.43 -23.86 -8.29
CA CYS A 348 19.76 -22.46 -8.59
C CYS A 348 18.55 -21.56 -8.32
N VAL A 349 18.74 -20.51 -7.51
CA VAL A 349 17.72 -19.53 -7.14
C VAL A 349 17.82 -18.27 -8.01
N GLY A 350 19.04 -17.87 -8.41
CA GLY A 350 19.28 -16.71 -9.28
C GLY A 350 20.64 -16.05 -9.04
N GLN A 351 20.95 -14.97 -9.75
CA GLN A 351 22.20 -14.23 -9.59
C GLN A 351 22.14 -13.27 -8.36
N ALA A 352 23.20 -13.23 -7.56
CA ALA A 352 23.34 -12.34 -6.41
C ALA A 352 23.69 -10.91 -6.87
N MET A 353 22.94 -9.92 -6.38
CA MET A 353 23.15 -8.49 -6.67
C MET A 353 23.55 -7.76 -5.38
N GLY A 354 24.57 -6.89 -5.43
CA GLY A 354 24.94 -6.01 -4.30
C GLY A 354 26.44 -5.99 -3.92
N GLN A 355 26.82 -4.86 -3.28
CA GLN A 355 28.17 -4.40 -2.95
C GLN A 355 29.17 -5.51 -2.61
N GLY A 356 30.32 -5.46 -3.30
CA GLY A 356 31.40 -6.42 -3.21
C GLY A 356 31.69 -6.85 -1.79
N ARG A 357 31.85 -8.16 -1.59
CA ARG A 357 32.50 -8.65 -0.38
C ARG A 357 33.90 -8.05 -0.34
N GLY A 358 34.12 -7.20 0.66
CA GLY A 358 35.44 -6.74 1.03
C GLY A 358 36.38 -7.92 1.26
N LYS A 359 37.68 -7.59 1.20
CA LYS A 359 38.85 -8.46 1.37
C LYS A 359 38.66 -9.61 2.38
N PRO A 360 39.37 -10.74 2.22
CA PRO A 360 39.26 -11.91 3.08
C PRO A 360 39.22 -11.50 4.55
N LYS A 361 38.19 -11.94 5.28
CA LYS A 361 38.01 -11.56 6.68
C LYS A 361 39.28 -11.90 7.48
N PRO A 362 39.86 -10.96 8.22
CA PRO A 362 40.96 -11.25 9.13
C PRO A 362 40.51 -12.28 10.16
N LYS A 363 41.45 -13.14 10.58
CA LYS A 363 41.23 -14.17 11.59
C LYS A 363 40.86 -13.49 12.91
N LYS A 364 39.59 -13.52 13.28
CA LYS A 364 39.11 -12.83 14.49
C LYS A 364 39.66 -13.50 15.75
N THR A 365 40.04 -12.67 16.72
CA THR A 365 40.54 -13.10 18.02
C THR A 365 39.47 -12.85 19.08
N PRO A 366 39.05 -13.88 19.84
CA PRO A 366 38.08 -13.72 20.91
C PRO A 366 38.71 -13.01 22.12
N LEU A 367 38.00 -12.03 22.68
CA LEU A 367 38.33 -11.33 23.91
C LEU A 367 37.04 -10.99 24.67
N ASN A 368 36.92 -11.42 25.93
CA ASN A 368 35.76 -11.14 26.80
C ASN A 368 34.40 -11.50 26.17
N GLY A 369 34.33 -12.61 25.43
CA GLY A 369 33.11 -13.08 24.76
C GLY A 369 32.74 -12.34 23.47
N LYS A 370 33.60 -11.43 22.99
CA LYS A 370 33.45 -10.73 21.70
C LYS A 370 34.63 -11.02 20.78
N GLU A 371 34.38 -11.07 19.48
CA GLU A 371 35.40 -11.33 18.46
C GLU A 371 35.88 -10.03 17.81
N TYR A 372 37.19 -9.83 17.76
CA TYR A 372 37.82 -8.62 17.23
C TYR A 372 38.79 -8.93 16.08
N ASP A 373 38.90 -8.02 15.11
CA ASP A 373 39.87 -8.15 14.02
C ASP A 373 41.31 -7.91 14.50
N HIS A 374 41.48 -7.05 15.50
CA HIS A 374 42.75 -6.76 16.14
C HIS A 374 42.60 -6.84 17.67
N VAL A 375 43.59 -7.48 18.32
CA VAL A 375 43.72 -7.49 19.77
C VAL A 375 45.17 -7.16 20.12
N THR A 376 45.38 -6.27 21.09
CA THR A 376 46.72 -5.87 21.54
C THR A 376 46.73 -5.64 23.04
N LYS A 377 47.86 -5.97 23.67
CA LYS A 377 48.10 -5.73 25.09
C LYS A 377 48.56 -4.28 25.30
N VAL A 378 47.84 -3.53 26.13
CA VAL A 378 48.17 -2.16 26.51
C VAL A 378 48.64 -2.16 27.97
N PHE A 379 49.77 -1.53 28.24
CA PHE A 379 50.31 -1.38 29.59
C PHE A 379 49.81 -0.07 30.18
N ILE A 380 49.10 -0.14 31.30
CA ILE A 380 48.61 1.03 32.05
C ILE A 380 49.68 1.49 33.04
N THR A 381 50.38 0.53 33.67
CA THR A 381 51.55 0.74 34.53
C THR A 381 52.60 -0.34 34.23
N GLU A 382 53.80 -0.26 34.84
CA GLU A 382 54.84 -1.29 34.65
C GLU A 382 54.38 -2.70 35.09
N GLU A 383 53.40 -2.79 35.99
CA GLU A 383 52.87 -4.06 36.51
C GLU A 383 51.47 -4.40 35.98
N GLN A 384 50.69 -3.42 35.48
CA GLN A 384 49.31 -3.62 35.06
C GLN A 384 49.14 -3.47 33.54
N SER A 385 48.59 -4.52 32.93
CA SER A 385 48.32 -4.55 31.49
C SER A 385 46.96 -5.18 31.18
N VAL A 386 46.31 -4.65 30.16
CA VAL A 386 44.94 -5.01 29.76
C VAL A 386 44.88 -5.21 28.24
N MET A 387 43.97 -6.06 27.79
CA MET A 387 43.80 -6.35 26.38
C MET A 387 42.79 -5.39 25.75
N LEU A 388 43.18 -4.75 24.66
CA LEU A 388 42.33 -3.90 23.82
C LEU A 388 41.96 -4.66 22.54
N GLY A 389 40.68 -4.75 22.25
CA GLY A 389 40.16 -5.33 21.01
C GLY A 389 39.37 -4.32 20.18
N TRP A 390 39.58 -4.29 18.87
CA TRP A 390 38.79 -3.47 17.92
C TRP A 390 38.66 -4.16 16.55
N ASN A 391 37.64 -3.76 15.79
CA ASN A 391 37.41 -4.17 14.42
C ASN A 391 37.85 -3.08 13.45
N VAL A 392 38.06 -3.45 12.19
CA VAL A 392 38.51 -2.51 11.14
C VAL A 392 37.47 -1.42 10.87
N ASP A 393 36.19 -1.68 11.18
CA ASP A 393 35.08 -0.73 11.02
C ASP A 393 34.68 0.00 12.31
N ASP A 394 35.42 -0.16 13.41
CA ASP A 394 35.22 0.62 14.65
C ASP A 394 35.81 2.04 14.51
N ASP A 395 35.15 3.06 15.07
CA ASP A 395 35.70 4.42 15.14
C ASP A 395 36.83 4.46 16.19
N PRO A 396 38.06 4.87 15.82
CA PRO A 396 39.19 4.91 16.75
C PRO A 396 38.93 5.77 18.00
N ARG A 397 38.11 6.82 17.91
CA ARG A 397 37.76 7.66 19.07
C ARG A 397 36.88 6.88 20.03
N ASP A 398 35.84 6.24 19.52
CA ASP A 398 34.91 5.44 20.32
C ASP A 398 35.64 4.27 21.01
N VAL A 399 36.60 3.63 20.32
CA VAL A 399 37.44 2.57 20.90
C VAL A 399 38.25 3.10 22.08
N VAL A 400 38.90 4.26 21.92
CA VAL A 400 39.73 4.89 22.96
C VAL A 400 38.86 5.37 24.12
N ASP A 401 37.75 6.03 23.86
CA ASP A 401 36.86 6.57 24.88
C ASP A 401 36.23 5.47 25.73
N ASN A 402 35.77 4.39 25.09
CA ASN A 402 35.21 3.23 25.82
C ASN A 402 36.29 2.51 26.63
N PHE A 403 37.49 2.34 26.08
CA PHE A 403 38.61 1.70 26.77
C PHE A 403 39.12 2.55 27.95
N ALA A 404 39.20 3.87 27.75
CA ALA A 404 39.52 4.85 28.78
C ALA A 404 38.49 4.86 29.92
N ALA A 405 37.20 4.78 29.59
CA ALA A 405 36.13 4.74 30.60
C ALA A 405 36.15 3.44 31.40
N LEU A 406 36.51 2.30 30.79
CA LEU A 406 36.51 1.00 31.45
C LEU A 406 37.70 0.80 32.40
N TYR A 407 38.86 1.38 32.08
CA TYR A 407 40.12 1.16 32.79
C TYR A 407 40.74 2.43 33.38
N SER A 408 40.02 3.55 33.33
CA SER A 408 40.44 4.86 33.89
C SER A 408 41.83 5.30 33.40
N LEU A 409 42.05 5.28 32.08
CA LEU A 409 43.36 5.58 31.50
C LEU A 409 43.75 7.06 31.64
N PRO A 410 45.03 7.37 31.91
CA PRO A 410 45.53 8.74 31.89
C PRO A 410 45.61 9.31 30.46
N GLU A 411 45.53 10.63 30.33
CA GLU A 411 45.23 11.33 29.07
C GLU A 411 46.33 11.24 28.01
N ASP A 412 47.57 11.10 28.47
CA ASP A 412 48.75 10.83 27.66
C ASP A 412 48.65 9.44 26.98
N LEU A 413 48.17 8.43 27.71
CA LEU A 413 48.00 7.08 27.19
C LEU A 413 46.83 6.98 26.20
N LYS A 414 45.75 7.76 26.39
CA LYS A 414 44.63 7.82 25.43
C LYS A 414 45.09 8.27 24.04
N SER A 415 45.96 9.29 23.99
CA SER A 415 46.50 9.80 22.73
C SER A 415 47.37 8.74 22.03
N GLN A 416 48.21 8.03 22.79
CA GLN A 416 49.03 6.94 22.25
C GLN A 416 48.19 5.77 21.71
N VAL A 417 47.12 5.38 22.42
CA VAL A 417 46.20 4.34 21.96
C VAL A 417 45.47 4.78 20.69
N TYR A 418 45.04 6.04 20.62
CA TYR A 418 44.39 6.59 19.42
C TYR A 418 45.30 6.54 18.19
N ASP A 419 46.55 7.02 18.32
CA ASP A 419 47.52 7.04 17.23
C ASP A 419 47.92 5.64 16.77
N PHE A 420 47.86 4.65 17.68
CA PHE A 420 48.10 3.24 17.36
C PHE A 420 46.91 2.56 16.64
N VAL A 421 45.67 2.88 17.04
CA VAL A 421 44.46 2.26 16.49
C VAL A 421 44.08 2.88 15.14
N LYS A 422 44.16 4.20 15.00
CA LYS A 422 43.75 4.95 13.80
C LYS A 422 44.25 4.38 12.46
N PRO A 423 45.55 4.07 12.26
CA PRO A 423 46.04 3.53 10.98
C PRO A 423 45.58 2.09 10.71
N LYS A 424 45.00 1.40 11.70
CA LYS A 424 44.50 0.01 11.60
C LYS A 424 42.98 -0.05 11.48
N THR A 425 42.35 1.06 11.15
CA THR A 425 40.91 1.16 10.87
C THR A 425 40.70 1.70 9.45
N ASP A 426 39.57 1.34 8.83
CA ASP A 426 39.23 1.76 7.47
C ASP A 426 38.18 2.88 7.51
N PRO A 427 38.52 4.12 7.10
CA PRO A 427 37.57 5.23 7.09
C PRO A 427 36.29 4.98 6.27
N GLN A 428 36.40 4.24 5.16
CA GLN A 428 35.22 3.88 4.34
C GLN A 428 34.34 2.86 5.06
N ALA A 429 34.94 1.86 5.72
CA ALA A 429 34.20 0.87 6.49
C ALA A 429 33.51 1.47 7.72
N ILE A 430 34.17 2.41 8.43
CA ILE A 430 33.59 3.18 9.54
C ILE A 430 32.37 3.97 9.05
N THR A 431 32.50 4.64 7.90
CA THR A 431 31.40 5.43 7.30
C THR A 431 30.24 4.52 6.91
N ALA A 432 30.53 3.37 6.31
CA ALA A 432 29.53 2.36 5.95
C ALA A 432 28.84 1.75 7.18
N ARG A 433 29.56 1.53 8.28
CA ARG A 433 28.99 1.07 9.55
C ARG A 433 28.09 2.11 10.19
N LYS A 434 28.51 3.38 10.26
CA LYS A 434 27.67 4.48 10.77
C LYS A 434 26.40 4.63 9.93
N GLU A 435 26.50 4.50 8.61
CA GLU A 435 25.34 4.54 7.72
C GLU A 435 24.47 3.28 7.85
N ARG A 436 25.04 2.09 8.08
CA ARG A 436 24.30 0.85 8.40
C ARG A 436 23.56 0.96 9.73
N GLU A 437 24.21 1.43 10.79
CA GLU A 437 23.59 1.66 12.10
C GLU A 437 22.56 2.79 12.05
N ARG A 438 22.77 3.81 11.21
CA ARG A 438 21.77 4.85 10.91
C ARG A 438 20.57 4.25 10.18
N ARG A 439 20.80 3.42 9.16
CA ARG A 439 19.75 2.68 8.44
C ARG A 439 19.05 1.65 9.31
N GLU A 440 19.74 1.01 10.24
CA GLU A 440 19.15 0.10 11.23
C GLU A 440 18.36 0.87 12.27
N ARG A 441 18.82 2.03 12.74
CA ARG A 441 18.01 2.92 13.59
C ARG A 441 16.77 3.42 12.85
N ILE A 442 16.90 3.79 11.57
CA ILE A 442 15.79 4.16 10.71
C ILE A 442 14.88 2.94 10.44
N SER A 443 15.45 1.74 10.26
CA SER A 443 14.74 0.46 10.03
C SER A 443 13.97 0.00 11.27
N GLN A 444 14.59 0.12 12.44
CA GLN A 444 13.98 -0.14 13.74
C GLN A 444 12.92 0.92 14.07
N ALA A 445 13.12 2.17 13.65
CA ALA A 445 12.10 3.22 13.72
C ALA A 445 10.96 3.00 12.69
N THR A 446 11.22 2.31 11.57
CA THR A 446 10.23 2.02 10.50
C THR A 446 9.53 0.66 10.65
N LYS A 447 9.95 -0.20 11.59
CA LYS A 447 9.10 -1.32 12.07
C LYS A 447 7.84 -0.83 12.79
N HIS A 448 7.78 0.45 13.15
CA HIS A 448 6.55 1.09 13.60
C HIS A 448 5.89 1.75 12.38
N VAL A 449 4.85 1.12 11.84
CA VAL A 449 3.94 1.77 10.89
C VAL A 449 3.48 3.06 11.54
N PRO A 450 3.72 4.25 10.96
CA PRO A 450 3.28 5.50 11.55
C PRO A 450 1.78 5.40 11.86
N ASN A 451 1.37 5.79 13.07
CA ASN A 451 -0.01 5.54 13.51
C ASN A 451 -1.08 6.16 12.59
N TRP A 452 -0.75 7.20 11.81
CA TRP A 452 -1.61 7.72 10.74
C TRP A 452 -1.75 6.77 9.53
N ALA A 453 -0.74 5.97 9.20
CA ALA A 453 -0.81 4.93 8.17
C ALA A 453 -1.58 3.69 8.66
N LYS A 454 -1.52 3.37 9.96
CA LYS A 454 -2.30 2.29 10.60
C LYS A 454 -3.78 2.65 10.79
N HIS A 455 -4.07 3.88 11.24
CA HIS A 455 -5.42 4.28 11.65
C HIS A 455 -6.15 5.18 10.64
N GLY A 456 -5.43 5.87 9.75
CA GLY A 456 -5.98 6.78 8.76
C GLY A 456 -6.77 7.96 9.35
N PHE A 457 -7.36 8.77 8.46
CA PHE A 457 -8.33 9.79 8.88
C PHE A 457 -9.59 9.15 9.46
N LYS A 458 -10.14 9.76 10.51
CA LYS A 458 -11.46 9.40 11.05
C LYS A 458 -12.52 10.38 10.57
N LEU A 459 -13.70 9.86 10.24
CA LEU A 459 -14.80 10.63 9.68
C LEU A 459 -16.05 10.55 10.55
N PHE A 460 -16.74 11.68 10.65
CA PHE A 460 -18.06 11.82 11.25
C PHE A 460 -19.10 12.10 10.17
N ALA A 461 -19.21 11.19 9.21
CA ALA A 461 -19.97 11.44 7.98
C ALA A 461 -20.96 10.30 7.67
N ASP A 462 -21.60 9.77 8.73
CA ASP A 462 -22.66 8.77 8.59
C ASP A 462 -23.82 9.33 7.76
N THR A 463 -24.03 8.71 6.58
CA THR A 463 -25.05 9.08 5.60
C THR A 463 -26.38 8.37 5.83
N SER A 464 -26.46 7.40 6.75
CA SER A 464 -27.69 6.66 7.04
C SER A 464 -28.83 7.56 7.56
N LYS A 465 -28.50 8.74 8.08
CA LYS A 465 -29.44 9.72 8.66
C LYS A 465 -29.79 10.88 7.74
N LEU A 466 -29.45 10.81 6.45
CA LEU A 466 -29.67 11.91 5.49
C LEU A 466 -31.14 12.35 5.41
N GLY A 467 -32.10 11.43 5.38
CA GLY A 467 -33.54 11.76 5.33
C GLY A 467 -34.02 12.60 6.53
N PRO A 468 -33.79 12.17 7.79
CA PRO A 468 -34.11 12.98 8.97
C PRO A 468 -33.36 14.31 9.07
N MET A 469 -32.11 14.39 8.57
CA MET A 469 -31.36 15.65 8.51
C MET A 469 -32.01 16.62 7.52
N ARG A 470 -32.35 16.12 6.32
CA ARG A 470 -33.04 16.87 5.27
C ARG A 470 -34.35 17.49 5.77
N LYS A 471 -35.22 16.68 6.40
CA LYS A 471 -36.50 17.15 6.91
C LYS A 471 -36.34 18.29 7.93
N ARG A 472 -35.35 18.18 8.83
CA ARG A 472 -35.05 19.23 9.82
C ARG A 472 -34.54 20.50 9.17
N LEU A 473 -33.69 20.39 8.15
CA LEU A 473 -33.16 21.53 7.42
C LEU A 473 -34.27 22.24 6.61
N GLU A 474 -35.14 21.49 5.92
CA GLU A 474 -36.32 22.01 5.22
C GLU A 474 -37.28 22.74 6.17
N GLN A 475 -37.54 22.18 7.36
CA GLN A 475 -38.37 22.83 8.40
C GLN A 475 -37.76 24.13 8.92
N THR A 476 -36.44 24.17 9.10
CA THR A 476 -35.73 25.36 9.60
C THR A 476 -35.70 26.47 8.54
N ILE A 477 -35.68 26.12 7.25
CA ILE A 477 -35.60 27.09 6.15
C ILE A 477 -36.97 27.61 5.73
N ALA A 478 -38.04 26.83 5.93
CA ALA A 478 -39.42 27.26 5.64
C ALA A 478 -39.82 28.58 6.34
N THR A 479 -39.13 28.95 7.42
CA THR A 479 -39.33 30.19 8.18
C THR A 479 -38.40 31.34 7.80
N THR A 480 -37.63 31.23 6.70
CA THR A 480 -36.55 32.19 6.34
C THR A 480 -36.61 32.66 4.89
N SER A 481 -36.02 33.83 4.59
CA SER A 481 -35.95 34.43 3.25
C SER A 481 -34.68 34.01 2.46
N LEU A 482 -34.27 32.74 2.56
CA LEU A 482 -33.07 32.23 1.89
C LEU A 482 -33.28 31.90 0.41
N ASN A 483 -32.18 31.82 -0.35
CA ASN A 483 -32.17 31.46 -1.77
C ASN A 483 -32.65 30.00 -1.97
N LYS A 484 -33.92 29.87 -2.40
CA LYS A 484 -34.60 28.57 -2.61
C LYS A 484 -33.93 27.71 -3.70
N THR A 485 -33.35 28.34 -4.73
CA THR A 485 -32.67 27.64 -5.83
C THR A 485 -31.37 27.02 -5.37
N ALA A 486 -30.52 27.80 -4.69
CA ALA A 486 -29.27 27.32 -4.10
C ALA A 486 -29.54 26.23 -3.04
N PHE A 487 -30.63 26.37 -2.27
CA PHE A 487 -31.03 25.34 -1.31
C PHE A 487 -31.41 24.02 -1.99
N LYS A 488 -32.17 24.06 -3.09
CA LYS A 488 -32.52 22.86 -3.86
C LYS A 488 -31.28 22.16 -4.42
N MET A 489 -30.30 22.92 -4.89
CA MET A 489 -29.01 22.39 -5.37
C MET A 489 -28.21 21.74 -4.23
N LEU A 490 -28.13 22.42 -3.07
CA LEU A 490 -27.45 21.92 -1.88
C LEU A 490 -28.02 20.57 -1.45
N MET A 491 -29.35 20.44 -1.43
CA MET A 491 -30.03 19.19 -1.08
C MET A 491 -29.73 18.06 -2.07
N ALA A 492 -29.69 18.35 -3.37
CA ALA A 492 -29.31 17.38 -4.39
C ALA A 492 -27.85 16.93 -4.24
N ASN A 493 -26.95 17.84 -3.90
CA ASN A 493 -25.54 17.55 -3.66
C ASN A 493 -25.34 16.71 -2.36
N MET A 494 -26.17 16.91 -1.34
CA MET A 494 -26.18 16.06 -0.13
C MET A 494 -26.55 14.60 -0.42
N GLU A 495 -27.35 14.32 -1.45
CA GLU A 495 -27.72 12.96 -1.85
C GLU A 495 -26.62 12.26 -2.67
N LYS A 496 -25.68 13.04 -3.24
CA LYS A 496 -24.60 12.56 -4.12
C LYS A 496 -23.23 12.54 -3.46
N VAL A 497 -23.16 12.68 -2.13
CA VAL A 497 -21.90 12.75 -1.35
C VAL A 497 -20.94 11.56 -1.55
N SER A 498 -21.41 10.43 -2.10
CA SER A 498 -20.64 9.19 -2.31
C SER A 498 -20.19 8.94 -3.76
N MET A 499 -20.47 9.84 -4.71
CA MET A 499 -20.17 9.67 -6.13
C MET A 499 -18.80 10.28 -6.50
N TYR A 500 -17.88 9.47 -7.02
CA TYR A 500 -16.65 9.95 -7.67
C TYR A 500 -17.04 10.53 -9.05
N HIS A 501 -16.63 11.78 -9.32
CA HIS A 501 -17.21 12.72 -10.31
C HIS A 501 -18.50 13.43 -9.84
N SER A 502 -18.45 14.02 -8.65
CA SER A 502 -19.54 14.84 -8.12
C SER A 502 -19.88 16.04 -9.02
N SER A 503 -21.15 16.45 -9.03
CA SER A 503 -21.61 17.71 -9.64
C SER A 503 -20.78 18.91 -9.16
N PRO A 504 -20.66 19.98 -9.96
CA PRO A 504 -20.03 21.21 -9.49
C PRO A 504 -20.78 21.73 -8.26
N PHE A 505 -20.04 22.20 -7.27
CA PHE A 505 -20.59 22.88 -6.08
C PHE A 505 -20.37 24.37 -6.27
N SER A 506 -21.46 25.14 -6.33
CA SER A 506 -21.41 26.53 -6.75
C SER A 506 -20.99 27.47 -5.60
N THR A 507 -20.51 28.65 -5.94
CA THR A 507 -20.19 29.70 -4.97
C THR A 507 -21.44 30.15 -4.21
N GLU A 508 -22.61 30.15 -4.85
CA GLU A 508 -23.91 30.45 -4.24
C GLU A 508 -24.30 29.41 -3.19
N GLU A 509 -24.05 28.11 -3.44
CA GLU A 509 -24.26 27.06 -2.44
C GLU A 509 -23.31 27.24 -1.24
N SER A 510 -22.04 27.56 -1.49
CA SER A 510 -21.07 27.85 -0.42
C SER A 510 -21.47 29.06 0.42
N ASN A 511 -21.90 30.14 -0.23
CA ASN A 511 -22.37 31.35 0.44
C ASN A 511 -23.66 31.10 1.22
N LEU A 512 -24.57 30.27 0.70
CA LEU A 512 -25.77 29.87 1.41
C LEU A 512 -25.43 29.10 2.70
N VAL A 513 -24.51 28.12 2.63
CA VAL A 513 -24.02 27.41 3.81
C VAL A 513 -23.39 28.37 4.81
N ALA A 514 -22.54 29.30 4.35
CA ALA A 514 -21.93 30.30 5.22
C ALA A 514 -22.98 31.15 5.98
N SER A 515 -24.00 31.66 5.28
CA SER A 515 -25.07 32.44 5.91
C SER A 515 -25.92 31.64 6.89
N MET A 516 -26.14 30.35 6.62
CA MET A 516 -26.87 29.46 7.54
C MET A 516 -26.04 29.11 8.79
N LEU A 517 -24.71 29.09 8.69
CA LEU A 517 -23.83 28.84 9.83
C LEU A 517 -23.73 30.03 10.79
N GLU A 518 -24.10 31.24 10.35
CA GLU A 518 -24.17 32.45 11.19
C GLU A 518 -25.44 32.50 12.07
N TRP A 519 -26.37 31.55 11.89
CA TRP A 519 -27.60 31.47 12.69
C TRP A 519 -27.29 31.19 14.17
N LYS A 520 -28.09 31.78 15.06
CA LYS A 520 -27.90 31.65 16.51
C LYS A 520 -28.74 30.52 17.09
N SER A 521 -28.34 30.07 18.29
CA SER A 521 -29.09 29.09 19.08
C SER A 521 -29.30 27.74 18.35
N ASN A 522 -30.41 27.05 18.60
CA ASN A 522 -30.64 25.69 18.07
C ASN A 522 -30.87 25.63 16.54
N GLN A 523 -31.03 26.77 15.86
CA GLN A 523 -31.26 26.82 14.40
C GLN A 523 -30.01 26.44 13.59
N VAL A 524 -28.81 26.60 14.17
CA VAL A 524 -27.54 26.25 13.49
C VAL A 524 -27.25 24.75 13.51
N LEU A 525 -27.88 23.99 14.42
CA LEU A 525 -27.57 22.57 14.62
C LEU A 525 -27.86 21.70 13.38
N PRO A 526 -29.03 21.82 12.70
CA PRO A 526 -29.27 21.08 11.45
C PRO A 526 -28.29 21.47 10.34
N VAL A 527 -27.84 22.73 10.32
CA VAL A 527 -26.89 23.24 9.32
C VAL A 527 -25.51 22.63 9.54
N LEU A 528 -25.01 22.60 10.78
CA LEU A 528 -23.75 21.94 11.12
C LEU A 528 -23.81 20.43 10.86
N ASP A 529 -24.94 19.78 11.17
CA ASP A 529 -25.16 18.35 10.93
C ASP A 529 -25.15 18.01 9.43
N ALA A 530 -25.71 18.89 8.59
CA ALA A 530 -25.63 18.78 7.14
C ALA A 530 -24.22 19.07 6.61
N THR A 531 -23.59 20.13 7.12
CA THR A 531 -22.26 20.60 6.67
C THR A 531 -21.18 19.55 6.91
N ARG A 532 -21.18 18.86 8.06
CA ARG A 532 -20.24 17.75 8.29
C ARG A 532 -20.38 16.63 7.27
N VAL A 533 -21.58 16.35 6.75
CA VAL A 533 -21.81 15.30 5.74
C VAL A 533 -21.40 15.78 4.36
N LEU A 534 -21.69 17.04 4.04
CA LEU A 534 -21.26 17.70 2.80
C LEU A 534 -19.73 17.69 2.62
N MET A 535 -18.95 17.65 3.70
CA MET A 535 -17.48 17.51 3.62
C MET A 535 -17.02 16.23 2.89
N GLN A 536 -17.88 15.25 2.63
CA GLN A 536 -17.54 14.10 1.78
C GLN A 536 -17.60 14.40 0.28
N HIS A 537 -18.36 15.42 -0.12
CA HIS A 537 -18.52 15.79 -1.51
C HIS A 537 -17.29 16.57 -1.99
N ALA A 538 -16.61 16.10 -3.03
CA ALA A 538 -15.33 16.63 -3.50
C ALA A 538 -15.37 18.13 -3.85
N GLY A 539 -16.46 18.60 -4.49
CA GLY A 539 -16.68 20.04 -4.76
C GLY A 539 -16.95 20.86 -3.49
N ALA A 540 -17.87 20.41 -2.63
CA ALA A 540 -18.27 21.11 -1.41
C ALA A 540 -17.12 21.28 -0.41
N VAL A 541 -16.33 20.23 -0.16
CA VAL A 541 -15.21 20.31 0.79
C VAL A 541 -14.20 21.37 0.35
N LYS A 542 -13.91 21.48 -0.95
CA LYS A 542 -13.04 22.53 -1.49
C LYS A 542 -13.65 23.91 -1.25
N ALA A 543 -14.85 24.14 -1.77
CA ALA A 543 -15.52 25.44 -1.72
C ALA A 543 -15.76 25.95 -0.29
N LEU A 544 -16.17 25.05 0.62
CA LEU A 544 -16.44 25.40 2.02
C LEU A 544 -15.16 25.62 2.83
N THR A 545 -14.05 24.95 2.50
CA THR A 545 -12.75 25.17 3.16
C THR A 545 -12.13 26.53 2.76
N GLU A 546 -12.32 26.92 1.49
CA GLU A 546 -11.83 28.19 0.95
C GLU A 546 -12.71 29.38 1.39
N ASN A 547 -13.94 29.12 1.85
CA ASN A 547 -14.85 30.16 2.31
C ASN A 547 -14.50 30.66 3.73
N VAL A 548 -13.99 31.89 3.80
CA VAL A 548 -13.58 32.55 5.05
C VAL A 548 -14.72 32.65 6.07
N LYS A 549 -15.96 32.87 5.64
CA LYS A 549 -17.12 32.96 6.54
C LYS A 549 -17.43 31.62 7.19
N VAL A 550 -17.29 30.52 6.45
CA VAL A 550 -17.45 29.16 7.00
C VAL A 550 -16.39 28.90 8.06
N ARG A 551 -15.12 29.20 7.77
CA ARG A 551 -14.02 29.05 8.74
C ARG A 551 -14.27 29.87 10.00
N LYS A 552 -14.66 31.13 9.84
CA LYS A 552 -14.99 32.03 10.95
C LYS A 552 -16.15 31.50 11.80
N ALA A 553 -17.26 31.08 11.19
CA ALA A 553 -18.41 30.57 11.92
C ALA A 553 -18.09 29.29 12.72
N LEU A 554 -17.22 28.42 12.18
CA LEU A 554 -16.72 27.25 12.89
C LEU A 554 -15.85 27.63 14.10
N LEU A 555 -14.93 28.60 13.94
CA LEU A 555 -14.09 29.10 15.04
C LEU A 555 -14.92 29.81 16.12
N ASP A 556 -15.85 30.67 15.72
CA ASP A 556 -16.74 31.39 16.64
C ASP A 556 -17.55 30.40 17.50
N SER A 557 -18.03 29.31 16.90
CA SER A 557 -18.74 28.24 17.61
C SER A 557 -17.90 27.51 18.67
N LEU A 558 -16.56 27.48 18.52
CA LEU A 558 -15.66 26.88 19.51
C LEU A 558 -15.26 27.90 20.59
N GLY A 559 -15.13 29.18 20.21
CA GLY A 559 -14.71 30.27 21.07
C GLY A 559 -15.82 30.79 22.00
N ASP A 560 -17.08 30.66 21.60
CA ASP A 560 -18.26 31.15 22.31
C ASP A 560 -18.61 30.28 23.53
N ALA A 561 -18.60 30.90 24.72
CA ALA A 561 -18.97 30.25 25.97
C ALA A 561 -20.47 29.88 26.02
N SER A 562 -21.32 30.60 25.29
CA SER A 562 -22.76 30.36 25.22
C SER A 562 -23.15 29.25 24.23
N ALA A 563 -22.21 28.79 23.39
CA ALA A 563 -22.46 27.72 22.44
C ALA A 563 -22.78 26.40 23.15
N SER A 564 -23.88 25.76 22.72
CA SER A 564 -24.31 24.49 23.29
C SER A 564 -23.31 23.36 23.04
N LYS A 565 -23.36 22.30 23.87
CA LYS A 565 -22.50 21.12 23.67
C LYS A 565 -22.66 20.49 22.27
N HIS A 566 -23.86 20.51 21.70
CA HIS A 566 -24.14 19.96 20.37
C HIS A 566 -23.53 20.82 19.27
N GLN A 567 -23.55 22.15 19.43
CA GLN A 567 -22.93 23.07 18.50
C GLN A 567 -21.41 22.85 18.46
N LYS A 568 -20.75 22.87 19.63
CA LYS A 568 -19.30 22.59 19.74
C LYS A 568 -18.94 21.23 19.14
N MET A 569 -19.70 20.19 19.47
CA MET A 569 -19.50 18.84 18.94
C MET A 569 -19.59 18.82 17.40
N LEU A 570 -20.65 19.36 16.81
CA LEU A 570 -20.86 19.32 15.36
C LEU A 570 -19.86 20.20 14.60
N SER A 571 -19.44 21.33 15.17
CA SER A 571 -18.36 22.15 14.60
C SER A 571 -17.04 21.39 14.56
N LEU A 572 -16.63 20.75 15.66
CA LEU A 572 -15.42 19.91 15.70
C LEU A 572 -15.49 18.74 14.71
N ARG A 573 -16.65 18.09 14.58
CA ARG A 573 -16.85 17.01 13.60
C ARG A 573 -16.78 17.51 12.16
N THR A 574 -17.31 18.69 11.89
CA THR A 574 -17.21 19.34 10.57
C THR A 574 -15.75 19.62 10.24
N MET A 575 -14.99 20.19 11.19
CA MET A 575 -13.56 20.46 11.01
C MET A 575 -12.73 19.17 10.85
N ALA A 576 -13.04 18.12 11.61
CA ALA A 576 -12.38 16.82 11.45
C ALA A 576 -12.59 16.24 10.03
N ASN A 577 -13.81 16.32 9.49
CA ASN A 577 -14.10 15.86 8.13
C ASN A 577 -13.45 16.76 7.07
N LEU A 578 -13.42 18.07 7.32
CA LEU A 578 -12.74 19.04 6.48
C LEU A 578 -11.26 18.65 6.32
N VAL A 579 -10.53 18.47 7.42
CA VAL A 579 -9.12 18.03 7.38
C VAL A 579 -8.96 16.73 6.61
N ALA A 580 -9.84 15.75 6.86
CA ALA A 580 -9.75 14.42 6.29
C ALA A 580 -10.05 14.32 4.79
N ARG A 581 -10.90 15.22 4.25
CA ARG A 581 -11.37 15.17 2.85
C ARG A 581 -10.90 16.35 2.00
N ARG A 582 -10.15 17.29 2.59
CA ARG A 582 -9.63 18.44 1.84
C ARG A 582 -8.73 17.98 0.69
N PRO A 583 -8.94 18.48 -0.54
CA PRO A 583 -8.07 18.18 -1.67
C PRO A 583 -6.68 18.81 -1.45
N ARG A 584 -5.62 18.07 -1.77
CA ARG A 584 -4.24 18.55 -1.62
C ARG A 584 -3.97 19.76 -2.52
N ALA A 585 -3.48 20.84 -1.93
CA ALA A 585 -2.98 21.98 -2.69
C ALA A 585 -1.71 21.59 -3.47
N GLU A 586 -1.38 22.34 -4.51
CA GLU A 586 -0.19 22.07 -5.32
C GLU A 586 1.10 22.17 -4.48
N MET A 587 1.19 23.16 -3.60
CA MET A 587 2.34 23.32 -2.69
C MET A 587 2.52 22.15 -1.72
N GLU A 588 1.42 21.53 -1.30
CA GLU A 588 1.45 20.35 -0.41
C GLU A 588 1.97 19.12 -1.16
N ARG A 589 1.54 18.96 -2.42
CA ARG A 589 1.97 17.85 -3.28
C ARG A 589 3.45 17.95 -3.66
N LYS A 590 3.93 19.15 -3.95
CA LYS A 590 5.26 19.36 -4.55
C LYS A 590 6.34 19.73 -3.54
N TYR A 591 6.00 20.48 -2.48
CA TYR A 591 6.98 21.09 -1.59
C TYR A 591 6.78 20.72 -0.11
N GLY A 592 5.74 19.97 0.24
CA GLY A 592 5.42 19.69 1.65
C GLY A 592 5.09 20.95 2.44
N GLN A 593 4.46 21.94 1.80
CA GLN A 593 4.05 23.20 2.41
C GLN A 593 2.54 23.41 2.22
N ALA A 594 1.86 23.78 3.29
CA ALA A 594 0.43 24.08 3.26
C ALA A 594 0.19 25.60 3.05
N PRO A 595 -0.94 26.00 2.45
CA PRO A 595 -1.33 27.41 2.39
C PRO A 595 -1.36 28.05 3.78
N GLY A 596 -0.85 29.29 3.88
CA GLY A 596 -0.70 29.98 5.18
C GLY A 596 -2.02 30.19 5.92
N ASP A 597 -3.10 30.45 5.18
CA ASP A 597 -4.46 30.61 5.73
C ASP A 597 -5.03 29.31 6.31
N VAL A 598 -4.67 28.15 5.74
CA VAL A 598 -5.03 26.83 6.27
C VAL A 598 -4.27 26.54 7.57
N ILE A 599 -2.96 26.84 7.61
CA ILE A 599 -2.16 26.70 8.83
C ILE A 599 -2.71 27.60 9.93
N GLN A 600 -3.02 28.86 9.59
CA GLN A 600 -3.60 29.83 10.51
C GLN A 600 -4.94 29.34 11.06
N PHE A 601 -5.85 28.88 10.20
CA PHE A 601 -7.16 28.35 10.61
C PHE A 601 -7.04 27.19 11.62
N PHE A 602 -6.16 26.22 11.36
CA PHE A 602 -5.96 25.12 12.30
C PHE A 602 -5.27 25.57 13.59
N THR A 603 -4.33 26.50 13.50
CA THR A 603 -3.66 27.07 14.68
C THR A 603 -4.65 27.79 15.59
N GLU A 604 -5.53 28.63 15.02
CA GLU A 604 -6.60 29.33 15.75
C GLU A 604 -7.59 28.35 16.39
N ALA A 605 -7.94 27.28 15.68
CA ALA A 605 -8.82 26.25 16.24
C ALA A 605 -8.17 25.52 17.42
N VAL A 606 -6.90 25.12 17.29
CA VAL A 606 -6.13 24.45 18.34
C VAL A 606 -5.91 25.37 19.54
N ALA A 607 -5.74 26.67 19.33
CA ALA A 607 -5.59 27.65 20.40
C ALA A 607 -6.83 27.75 21.33
N THR A 608 -7.99 27.25 20.90
CA THR A 608 -9.21 27.19 21.72
C THR A 608 -9.43 25.82 22.39
N ALA A 609 -8.45 24.91 22.31
CA ALA A 609 -8.62 23.52 22.75
C ALA A 609 -8.97 23.35 24.22
N ASP A 610 -8.47 24.23 25.08
CA ASP A 610 -8.83 24.30 26.50
C ASP A 610 -10.35 24.41 26.71
N LYS A 611 -11.05 25.16 25.85
CA LYS A 611 -12.50 25.41 25.94
C LYS A 611 -13.37 24.19 25.63
N TRP A 612 -12.87 23.22 24.87
CA TRP A 612 -13.65 22.05 24.42
C TRP A 612 -13.04 20.69 24.80
N LEU A 613 -11.77 20.63 25.22
CA LEU A 613 -11.16 19.45 25.85
C LEU A 613 -11.34 19.41 27.37
N SER A 614 -11.69 20.55 27.99
CA SER A 614 -11.90 20.66 29.43
C SER A 614 -12.82 19.54 29.97
N PRO A 615 -12.52 18.96 31.14
CA PRO A 615 -13.36 17.95 31.80
C PRO A 615 -14.81 18.39 32.04
N ALA A 616 -15.09 19.71 32.07
CA ALA A 616 -16.44 20.25 32.21
C ALA A 616 -17.33 20.02 30.97
N ASN A 617 -16.74 19.69 29.81
CA ASN A 617 -17.49 19.41 28.59
C ASN A 617 -17.88 17.93 28.49
N ASP A 618 -18.98 17.70 27.79
CA ASP A 618 -19.48 16.35 27.45
C ASP A 618 -18.42 15.51 26.72
N VAL A 619 -18.34 14.22 27.05
CA VAL A 619 -17.39 13.27 26.46
C VAL A 619 -17.47 13.27 24.92
N ALA A 620 -18.65 13.44 24.34
CA ALA A 620 -18.81 13.49 22.89
C ALA A 620 -18.15 14.72 22.24
N VAL A 621 -18.12 15.87 22.93
CA VAL A 621 -17.39 17.07 22.50
C VAL A 621 -15.89 16.77 22.53
N ARG A 622 -15.41 16.26 23.67
CA ARG A 622 -14.00 15.92 23.88
C ARG A 622 -13.50 14.90 22.85
N VAL A 623 -14.26 13.84 22.58
CA VAL A 623 -13.97 12.84 21.53
C VAL A 623 -13.90 13.49 20.15
N SER A 624 -14.85 14.36 19.81
CA SER A 624 -14.85 15.05 18.51
C SER A 624 -13.61 15.95 18.37
N GLY A 625 -13.19 16.57 19.48
CA GLY A 625 -11.99 17.39 19.58
C GLY A 625 -10.69 16.63 19.36
N VAL A 626 -10.46 15.54 20.10
CA VAL A 626 -9.23 14.73 19.92
C VAL A 626 -9.17 14.06 18.55
N VAL A 627 -10.32 13.73 17.94
CA VAL A 627 -10.35 13.23 16.55
C VAL A 627 -9.97 14.32 15.56
N PHE A 628 -10.44 15.56 15.74
CA PHE A 628 -10.00 16.69 14.93
C PHE A 628 -8.48 16.88 15.02
N LEU A 629 -7.92 16.91 16.24
CA LEU A 629 -6.48 17.04 16.46
C LEU A 629 -5.69 15.87 15.85
N SER A 630 -6.17 14.65 16.02
CA SER A 630 -5.58 13.46 15.40
C SER A 630 -5.57 13.56 13.87
N ASN A 631 -6.67 14.03 13.26
CA ASN A 631 -6.73 14.28 11.83
C ASN A 631 -5.75 15.37 11.38
N VAL A 632 -5.53 16.44 12.17
CA VAL A 632 -4.52 17.47 11.86
C VAL A 632 -3.12 16.87 11.83
N ILE A 633 -2.74 16.06 12.83
CA ILE A 633 -1.45 15.36 12.83
C ILE A 633 -1.33 14.37 11.67
N CYS A 634 -2.40 13.62 11.40
CA CYS A 634 -2.46 12.71 10.25
C CYS A 634 -2.25 13.46 8.93
N TRP A 635 -2.86 14.63 8.78
CA TRP A 635 -2.67 15.49 7.63
C TRP A 635 -1.23 16.00 7.50
N ILE A 636 -0.61 16.43 8.61
CA ILE A 636 0.78 16.86 8.66
C ILE A 636 1.71 15.74 8.21
N GLY A 637 1.58 14.55 8.81
CA GLY A 637 2.41 13.38 8.50
C GLY A 637 2.23 12.87 7.08
N MET A 638 0.98 12.63 6.65
CA MET A 638 0.67 12.05 5.35
C MET A 638 1.07 12.94 4.17
N ASN A 639 1.07 14.27 4.37
CA ASN A 639 1.45 15.23 3.33
C ASN A 639 2.85 15.84 3.55
N LYS A 640 3.60 15.35 4.55
CA LYS A 640 4.94 15.86 4.92
C LYS A 640 4.95 17.38 5.11
N VAL A 641 3.89 17.95 5.69
CA VAL A 641 3.77 19.39 5.90
C VAL A 641 4.72 19.82 6.99
N ARG A 642 5.62 20.76 6.70
CA ARG A 642 6.55 21.30 7.72
C ARG A 642 5.87 22.39 8.55
N SER A 643 5.29 22.04 9.70
CA SER A 643 4.62 22.99 10.59
C SER A 643 4.87 22.66 12.08
N PRO A 644 6.11 22.83 12.58
CA PRO A 644 6.47 22.41 13.93
C PRO A 644 5.70 23.14 15.04
N ASN A 645 5.37 24.41 14.82
CA ASN A 645 4.57 25.19 15.78
C ASN A 645 3.14 24.63 15.92
N LEU A 646 2.51 24.22 14.81
CA LEU A 646 1.19 23.62 14.84
C LEU A 646 1.24 22.23 15.47
N THR A 647 2.23 21.39 15.12
CA THR A 647 2.43 20.09 15.75
C THR A 647 2.58 20.23 17.26
N LYS A 648 3.43 21.16 17.71
CA LYS A 648 3.65 21.47 19.12
C LYS A 648 2.36 21.92 19.81
N ALA A 649 1.61 22.85 19.22
CA ALA A 649 0.35 23.32 19.79
C ALA A 649 -0.68 22.18 19.98
N VAL A 650 -0.75 21.24 19.02
CA VAL A 650 -1.61 20.06 19.14
C VAL A 650 -1.15 19.15 20.29
N VAL A 651 0.15 18.92 20.42
CA VAL A 651 0.71 18.09 21.50
C VAL A 651 0.45 18.72 22.87
N GLU A 652 0.67 20.03 23.01
CA GLU A 652 0.41 20.79 24.24
C GLU A 652 -1.07 20.77 24.63
N ALA A 653 -1.98 20.87 23.65
CA ALA A 653 -3.42 20.77 23.89
C ALA A 653 -3.86 19.38 24.40
N ILE A 654 -3.18 18.31 23.98
CA ILE A 654 -3.53 16.93 24.35
C ILE A 654 -2.87 16.50 25.66
N LEU A 655 -1.69 17.03 25.99
CA LEU A 655 -0.89 16.58 27.12
C LEU A 655 -1.65 16.49 28.45
N PRO A 656 -2.50 17.47 28.85
CA PRO A 656 -3.27 17.38 30.10
C PRO A 656 -4.21 16.17 30.15
N LEU A 657 -4.75 15.73 29.01
CA LEU A 657 -5.63 14.57 28.93
C LEU A 657 -4.86 13.27 29.21
N LEU A 658 -3.61 13.20 28.77
CA LEU A 658 -2.76 12.01 28.93
C LEU A 658 -2.21 11.85 30.35
N LYS A 659 -2.10 12.96 31.09
CA LYS A 659 -1.63 12.97 32.48
C LYS A 659 -2.74 12.69 33.50
N SER A 660 -4.01 12.79 33.11
CA SER A 660 -5.15 12.54 33.99
C SER A 660 -5.62 11.07 33.93
N SER A 661 -5.72 10.43 35.09
CA SER A 661 -6.28 9.08 35.26
C SER A 661 -7.79 8.99 34.95
N ASP A 662 -8.50 10.13 35.02
CA ASP A 662 -9.96 10.21 34.84
C ASP A 662 -10.36 10.47 33.38
N THR A 663 -9.41 10.47 32.45
CA THR A 663 -9.71 10.69 31.03
C THR A 663 -10.53 9.52 30.47
N PRO A 664 -11.70 9.79 29.85
CA PRO A 664 -12.52 8.73 29.26
C PRO A 664 -11.72 7.92 28.23
N GLN A 665 -11.82 6.60 28.28
CA GLN A 665 -11.00 5.69 27.46
C GLN A 665 -11.01 6.00 25.95
N LYS A 666 -12.15 6.42 25.38
CA LYS A 666 -12.24 6.80 23.97
C LYS A 666 -11.50 8.11 23.65
N VAL A 667 -11.47 9.04 24.59
CA VAL A 667 -10.67 10.28 24.48
C VAL A 667 -9.19 9.94 24.58
N LEU A 668 -8.83 9.10 25.56
CA LEU A 668 -7.46 8.60 25.77
C LEU A 668 -6.91 7.89 24.53
N TYR A 669 -7.69 7.01 23.90
CA TYR A 669 -7.31 6.30 22.68
C TYR A 669 -6.88 7.24 21.55
N PHE A 670 -7.71 8.23 21.20
CA PHE A 670 -7.39 9.17 20.12
C PHE A 670 -6.30 10.15 20.51
N ALA A 671 -6.21 10.54 21.78
CA ALA A 671 -5.12 11.34 22.31
C ALA A 671 -3.76 10.63 22.14
N LEU A 672 -3.67 9.35 22.53
CA LEU A 672 -2.47 8.53 22.36
C LEU A 672 -2.08 8.38 20.89
N ILE A 673 -3.04 8.11 20.00
CA ILE A 673 -2.78 8.04 18.55
C ILE A 673 -2.20 9.35 18.03
N ALA A 674 -2.77 10.49 18.43
CA ALA A 674 -2.35 11.80 17.97
C ALA A 674 -0.91 12.12 18.42
N VAL A 675 -0.57 11.95 19.70
CA VAL A 675 0.79 12.27 20.19
C VAL A 675 1.84 11.28 19.70
N THR A 676 1.49 9.99 19.59
CA THR A 676 2.40 8.98 19.01
C THR A 676 2.68 9.32 17.55
N SER A 677 1.65 9.70 16.79
CA SER A 677 1.82 10.14 15.41
C SER A 677 2.64 11.43 15.31
N ALA A 678 2.45 12.37 16.23
CA ALA A 678 3.20 13.63 16.26
C ALA A 678 4.70 13.38 16.51
N ALA A 679 5.03 12.48 17.44
CA ALA A 679 6.40 12.07 17.74
C ALA A 679 7.12 11.41 16.56
N ILE A 680 6.37 10.80 15.64
CA ILE A 680 6.93 10.20 14.42
C ILE A 680 7.12 11.25 13.32
N CYS A 681 6.27 12.28 13.29
CA CYS A 681 6.27 13.29 12.23
C CYS A 681 7.22 14.47 12.52
N ASP A 682 7.58 14.71 13.77
CA ASP A 682 8.30 15.90 14.22
C ASP A 682 9.25 15.59 15.39
N ASP A 683 10.55 15.79 15.17
CA ASP A 683 11.59 15.53 16.17
C ASP A 683 11.46 16.44 17.40
N GLN A 684 10.96 17.68 17.25
CA GLN A 684 10.74 18.58 18.38
C GLN A 684 9.59 18.08 19.26
N ALA A 685 8.52 17.60 18.62
CA ALA A 685 7.41 16.98 19.34
C ALA A 685 7.85 15.69 20.06
N LYS A 686 8.70 14.88 19.41
CA LYS A 686 9.28 13.68 20.03
C LYS A 686 10.12 14.02 21.26
N ALA A 687 11.00 15.01 21.16
CA ALA A 687 11.82 15.45 22.28
C ALA A 687 10.96 15.95 23.45
N PHE A 688 9.93 16.75 23.16
CA PHE A 688 9.00 17.25 24.18
C PHE A 688 8.17 16.14 24.84
N LEU A 689 7.71 15.15 24.07
CA LEU A 689 6.96 14.02 24.60
C LEU A 689 7.84 13.05 25.41
N SER A 690 9.12 12.89 25.03
CA SER A 690 10.05 12.00 25.72
C SER A 690 10.23 12.37 27.20
N SER A 691 10.25 13.67 27.53
CA SER A 691 10.34 14.13 28.93
C SER A 691 9.06 13.89 29.74
N ASN A 692 7.94 13.56 29.10
CA ASN A 692 6.65 13.28 29.73
C ASN A 692 6.22 11.81 29.59
N ALA A 693 6.99 10.98 28.87
CA ALA A 693 6.53 9.68 28.38
C ALA A 693 6.22 8.70 29.52
N THR A 694 7.06 8.64 30.56
CA THR A 694 6.84 7.78 31.73
C THR A 694 5.56 8.15 32.49
N GLU A 695 5.32 9.44 32.72
CA GLU A 695 4.12 9.94 33.40
C GLU A 695 2.85 9.61 32.59
N ILE A 696 2.89 9.81 31.27
CA ILE A 696 1.79 9.47 30.36
C ILE A 696 1.44 7.97 30.46
N VAL A 697 2.44 7.09 30.46
CA VAL A 697 2.22 5.64 30.54
C VAL A 697 1.63 5.24 31.88
N ILE A 698 2.11 5.82 32.99
CA ILE A 698 1.58 5.55 34.33
C ILE A 698 0.11 5.97 34.41
N SER A 699 -0.20 7.21 34.04
CA SER A 699 -1.57 7.73 34.06
C SER A 699 -2.50 6.94 33.14
N ALA A 700 -2.08 6.65 31.90
CA ALA A 700 -2.88 5.87 30.96
C ALA A 700 -3.13 4.43 31.44
N SER A 701 -2.14 3.77 32.06
CA SER A 701 -2.25 2.39 32.54
C SER A 701 -3.09 2.28 33.82
N SER A 702 -3.02 3.28 34.71
CA SER A 702 -3.83 3.33 35.93
C SER A 702 -5.34 3.38 35.68
N SER A 703 -5.76 3.81 34.49
CA SER A 703 -7.17 3.85 34.07
C SER A 703 -7.82 2.46 33.85
N SER A 704 -7.05 1.37 33.99
CA SER A 704 -7.48 -0.03 33.79
C SER A 704 -8.29 -0.20 32.49
N PRO A 705 -7.62 -0.14 31.32
CA PRO A 705 -8.32 -0.10 30.03
C PRO A 705 -9.14 -1.38 29.81
N THR A 706 -10.46 -1.22 29.73
CA THR A 706 -11.41 -2.30 29.41
C THR A 706 -11.60 -2.46 27.90
N ILE A 707 -11.17 -1.48 27.11
CA ILE A 707 -11.21 -1.51 25.64
C ILE A 707 -9.85 -1.97 25.09
N PRO A 708 -9.76 -3.11 24.37
CA PRO A 708 -8.49 -3.65 23.86
C PRO A 708 -7.67 -2.67 23.00
N SER A 709 -8.34 -1.82 22.21
CA SER A 709 -7.66 -0.84 21.36
C SER A 709 -6.94 0.26 22.15
N VAL A 710 -7.36 0.54 23.38
CA VAL A 710 -6.68 1.50 24.26
C VAL A 710 -5.38 0.88 24.78
N ALA A 711 -5.43 -0.39 25.20
CA ALA A 711 -4.23 -1.12 25.61
C ALA A 711 -3.20 -1.21 24.48
N GLU A 712 -3.66 -1.50 23.25
CA GLU A 712 -2.80 -1.49 22.07
C GLU A 712 -2.18 -0.11 21.81
N ALA A 713 -2.96 0.98 21.93
CA ALA A 713 -2.44 2.33 21.75
C ALA A 713 -1.41 2.73 22.82
N ILE A 714 -1.55 2.24 24.07
CA ILE A 714 -0.55 2.43 25.14
C ILE A 714 0.73 1.69 24.78
N GLU A 715 0.64 0.45 24.31
CA GLU A 715 1.81 -0.34 23.89
C GLU A 715 2.53 0.27 22.69
N ASP A 716 1.78 0.79 21.71
CA ASP A 716 2.36 1.52 20.57
C ASP A 716 3.08 2.80 21.04
N PHE A 717 2.53 3.52 22.01
CA PHE A 717 3.19 4.68 22.63
C PHE A 717 4.49 4.25 23.35
N LYS A 718 4.45 3.23 24.20
CA LYS A 718 5.64 2.71 24.90
C LYS A 718 6.76 2.35 23.92
N ARG A 719 6.43 1.61 22.86
CA ARG A 719 7.39 1.23 21.81
C ARG A 719 8.02 2.44 21.12
N THR A 720 7.23 3.47 20.85
CA THR A 720 7.71 4.70 20.20
C THR A 720 8.77 5.43 21.03
N PHE A 721 8.70 5.33 22.36
CA PHE A 721 9.62 5.97 23.30
C PHE A 721 10.61 4.99 23.96
N GLY A 722 10.60 3.70 23.59
CA GLY A 722 11.50 2.70 24.17
C GLY A 722 11.26 2.43 25.66
N LEU A 723 10.02 2.55 26.12
CA LEU A 723 9.63 2.29 27.51
C LEU A 723 9.31 0.80 27.72
N ALA A 724 9.64 0.31 28.93
CA ALA A 724 9.38 -1.07 29.36
C ALA A 724 7.94 -1.30 29.82
#